data_AF-A0A833H7T1-F1
#
_entry.id   AF-A0A833H7T1-F1
#
_cell.length_a   1.000
_cell.length_b   1.000
_cell.length_c   1.000
_cell.angle_alpha   90.00
_cell.angle_beta   90.00
_cell.angle_gamma   90.00
#
_symmetry.space_group_name_H-M   'P 1'
#
loop_
_entity.id
_entity.type
_entity.pdbx_description
1 polymer ?
#
loop_
_entity_poly.entity_id
_entity_poly.type
_entity_poly.pdbx_seq_one_letter_code
_entity_poly.pdbx_strand_id
1 'polypeptide(L)'
;MLNPADIIAGTRIVARPGVYVLGFYDTRITFYSQQVRALELAHALWHEHLLPANARVAVVGGGAAGITLAAGLALQGGTDVHLFEKAQRLLPLQGDSQRRRLDPHIYDWPNPDADHELAELPVLDWRSGPARDVRYAVLREFGEVRLATADRLTIRERHQVTAVTPQAGRFLVNFEREAVGGGRESASQEFDIVVLAIGFGIENRFALPGTETASYWHDAGIPGVEIDGNPRPTFLVSGNGDGGLIDLIAAASATFRHDNIVRGIAQRPGVQALRDALLAIDTEALAAEAMGQGFDFLAAYDVTIGAQVEALGLVDQMQEQLRAGVQLFFQTREPELLSIKTARLNRLAVYLLIKACGRQGAESFTHVVCDDVHQIASEPGDAQGSRRFACGATTVVADWVITRRGPGRETIRQPFANLLAGFEVEHAAWVQAFPADSIAPKLNPATYEHFKRLAAQAELPPPRYHINALLAALPRSVKLWLTGGDARWSGDVALADVATLWSDDTSLLELTVINAPDQLGTSLAHAIARLAIHALRIDLLVDVARWRAFLVALSSESPNTGGLRPPPLRALGGHPSILNPVTIPPDELAATINRALDGWLLEAVDRHLTRYMRHGEDPGHAVSFVAATDLRQQMEPIWQNWVQRFRAEPALLARFLGLAVCAKDDAAAAGEASVLAGRLLVTPLIRACAVALAVATAWQATAPRGAHPGNLGRDANGTHRTGHTCAAALIDSEEMALVALRHAWTTEFVLLPMQSVPATLIVAANSSLNKSSGGILLLGQPGVDGKLMLTVDARFRAAAQTSAAELVALLRGIEEDHFSRLKAAIEDGGGPQ
;
A
#
# COMPACT_ATOMS: atom_id res chain seq x y z
N MET A 1 -17.13 10.37 27.41
CA MET A 1 -17.32 11.51 26.50
C MET A 1 -17.87 12.66 27.30
N LEU A 2 -17.10 13.75 27.27
CA LEU A 2 -17.34 14.96 28.04
C LEU A 2 -18.51 15.75 27.44
N ASN A 3 -19.32 16.34 28.29
CA ASN A 3 -20.30 17.34 27.86
C ASN A 3 -19.63 18.73 27.75
N PRO A 4 -20.28 19.73 27.14
CA PRO A 4 -19.73 21.08 27.02
C PRO A 4 -19.27 21.72 28.35
N ALA A 5 -20.02 21.55 29.44
CA ALA A 5 -19.64 22.07 30.75
C ALA A 5 -18.37 21.40 31.31
N ASP A 6 -18.20 20.10 31.09
CA ASP A 6 -16.99 19.36 31.48
C ASP A 6 -15.75 19.87 30.72
N ILE A 7 -15.91 20.21 29.42
CA ILE A 7 -14.85 20.79 28.58
C ILE A 7 -14.45 22.18 29.09
N ILE A 8 -15.42 23.02 29.44
CA ILE A 8 -15.15 24.34 30.04
C ILE A 8 -14.42 24.18 31.37
N ALA A 9 -14.86 23.26 32.23
CA ALA A 9 -14.23 23.01 33.52
C ALA A 9 -12.76 22.58 33.39
N GLY A 10 -12.42 21.76 32.39
CA GLY A 10 -11.05 21.28 32.18
C GLY A 10 -10.08 22.28 31.56
N THR A 11 -10.61 23.35 30.94
CA THR A 11 -9.82 24.31 30.16
C THR A 11 -9.79 25.71 30.77
N ARG A 12 -10.82 26.11 31.52
CA ARG A 12 -10.93 27.45 32.10
C ARG A 12 -10.04 27.61 33.32
N ILE A 13 -9.40 28.76 33.45
CA ILE A 13 -8.74 29.16 34.70
C ILE A 13 -9.79 29.76 35.64
N VAL A 14 -10.09 29.11 36.76
CA VAL A 14 -11.21 29.52 37.65
C VAL A 14 -11.02 30.95 38.15
N ALA A 15 -9.80 31.29 38.58
CA ALA A 15 -9.45 32.62 39.07
C ALA A 15 -9.48 33.72 37.99
N ARG A 16 -9.57 33.36 36.70
CA ARG A 16 -9.52 34.27 35.54
C ARG A 16 -10.61 33.91 34.52
N PRO A 17 -11.89 34.21 34.80
CA PRO A 17 -12.98 34.07 33.82
C PRO A 17 -12.63 34.69 32.47
N GLY A 18 -12.78 33.93 31.37
CA GLY A 18 -12.41 34.38 30.02
C GLY A 18 -10.99 33.99 29.58
N VAL A 19 -10.21 33.31 30.42
CA VAL A 19 -8.95 32.66 30.01
C VAL A 19 -9.12 31.16 29.96
N TYR A 20 -8.71 30.57 28.85
CA TYR A 20 -8.75 29.13 28.61
C TYR A 20 -7.37 28.59 28.22
N VAL A 21 -7.08 27.37 28.64
CA VAL A 21 -5.85 26.63 28.36
C VAL A 21 -6.19 25.44 27.48
N LEU A 22 -5.44 25.27 26.39
CA LEU A 22 -5.68 24.23 25.41
C LEU A 22 -4.43 23.36 25.22
N GLY A 23 -4.49 22.13 25.72
CA GLY A 23 -3.57 21.06 25.30
C GLY A 23 -2.24 20.95 26.04
N PHE A 24 -1.72 22.01 26.66
CA PHE A 24 -0.31 22.02 27.11
C PHE A 24 -0.06 21.59 28.57
N TYR A 25 -1.11 21.18 29.30
CA TYR A 25 -1.01 20.39 30.53
C TYR A 25 -1.41 18.92 30.33
N ASP A 26 -2.05 18.60 29.19
CA ASP A 26 -2.51 17.25 28.88
C ASP A 26 -1.34 16.28 28.65
N THR A 27 -1.64 14.99 28.79
CA THR A 27 -0.75 13.90 28.38
C THR A 27 -1.16 13.32 27.03
N ARG A 28 -0.23 12.62 26.36
CA ARG A 28 -0.46 11.93 25.07
C ARG A 28 -0.99 12.86 23.98
N ILE A 29 -0.18 13.86 23.64
CA ILE A 29 -0.57 14.94 22.72
C ILE A 29 -0.21 14.54 21.28
N THR A 30 -1.21 14.07 20.53
CA THR A 30 -1.11 13.82 19.09
C THR A 30 -1.56 15.05 18.28
N PHE A 31 -1.29 15.07 16.96
CA PHE A 31 -1.82 16.12 16.09
C PHE A 31 -3.36 16.10 16.07
N TYR A 32 -3.96 14.91 15.92
CA TYR A 32 -5.41 14.71 15.94
C TYR A 32 -6.07 15.14 17.26
N SER A 33 -5.55 14.68 18.40
CA SER A 33 -6.13 15.00 19.72
C SER A 33 -6.10 16.51 20.03
N GLN A 34 -5.14 17.26 19.49
CA GLN A 34 -5.10 18.72 19.60
C GLN A 34 -6.25 19.37 18.81
N GLN A 35 -6.57 18.87 17.62
CA GLN A 35 -7.69 19.36 16.84
C GLN A 35 -9.03 19.02 17.50
N VAL A 36 -9.17 17.80 18.03
CA VAL A 36 -10.37 17.38 18.77
C VAL A 36 -10.63 18.29 19.96
N ARG A 37 -9.63 18.49 20.85
CA ARG A 37 -9.77 19.39 22.00
C ARG A 37 -10.14 20.82 21.58
N ALA A 38 -9.59 21.29 20.46
CA ALA A 38 -9.87 22.62 19.94
C ALA A 38 -11.31 22.78 19.44
N LEU A 39 -11.83 21.81 18.70
CA LEU A 39 -13.22 21.79 18.24
C LEU A 39 -14.19 21.66 19.42
N GLU A 40 -13.90 20.77 20.36
CA GLU A 40 -14.71 20.64 21.58
C GLU A 40 -14.78 21.94 22.36
N LEU A 41 -13.64 22.62 22.57
CA LEU A 41 -13.62 23.91 23.27
C LEU A 41 -14.38 24.98 22.49
N ALA A 42 -14.19 25.09 21.17
CA ALA A 42 -14.94 26.04 20.36
C ALA A 42 -16.45 25.82 20.48
N HIS A 43 -16.91 24.57 20.37
CA HIS A 43 -18.33 24.23 20.50
C HIS A 43 -18.84 24.50 21.92
N ALA A 44 -18.08 24.14 22.95
CA ALA A 44 -18.46 24.36 24.34
C ALA A 44 -18.62 25.86 24.68
N LEU A 45 -17.72 26.71 24.21
CA LEU A 45 -17.82 28.16 24.41
C LEU A 45 -19.10 28.76 23.81
N TRP A 46 -19.49 28.27 22.63
CA TRP A 46 -20.73 28.68 21.97
C TRP A 46 -21.97 28.11 22.66
N HIS A 47 -21.96 26.81 22.97
CA HIS A 47 -23.07 26.09 23.59
C HIS A 47 -23.42 26.65 24.98
N GLU A 48 -22.40 26.94 25.79
CA GLU A 48 -22.56 27.49 27.14
C GLU A 48 -22.76 29.02 27.15
N HIS A 49 -22.91 29.65 25.97
CA HIS A 49 -23.09 31.10 25.82
C HIS A 49 -21.99 31.93 26.49
N LEU A 50 -20.75 31.44 26.45
CA LEU A 50 -19.58 32.08 27.07
C LEU A 50 -18.85 33.05 26.13
N LEU A 51 -19.37 33.25 24.92
CA LEU A 51 -18.89 34.22 23.94
C LEU A 51 -19.80 35.47 23.98
N PRO A 52 -19.32 36.60 24.51
CA PRO A 52 -20.04 37.87 24.39
C PRO A 52 -20.34 38.23 22.93
N ALA A 53 -21.37 39.04 22.69
CA ALA A 53 -21.66 39.54 21.35
C ALA A 53 -20.49 40.37 20.80
N ASN A 54 -19.99 40.00 19.61
CA ASN A 54 -18.80 40.60 18.98
C ASN A 54 -17.53 40.49 19.82
N ALA A 55 -17.40 39.42 20.62
CA ALA A 55 -16.23 39.20 21.46
C ALA A 55 -14.96 39.15 20.63
N ARG A 56 -13.93 39.86 21.10
CA ARG A 56 -12.58 39.79 20.56
C ARG A 56 -11.84 38.68 21.28
N VAL A 57 -11.46 37.65 20.53
CA VAL A 57 -10.80 36.46 21.08
C VAL A 57 -9.34 36.43 20.61
N ALA A 58 -8.40 36.43 21.56
CA ALA A 58 -6.99 36.17 21.26
C ALA A 58 -6.71 34.68 21.39
N VAL A 59 -6.28 34.04 20.30
CA VAL A 59 -5.76 32.67 20.31
C VAL A 59 -4.24 32.74 20.22
N VAL A 60 -3.52 32.25 21.24
CA VAL A 60 -2.07 32.37 21.34
C VAL A 60 -1.41 31.03 20.98
N GLY A 61 -0.83 30.94 19.79
CA GLY A 61 -0.12 29.78 19.24
C GLY A 61 -0.74 29.28 17.93
N GLY A 62 0.04 29.26 16.85
CA GLY A 62 -0.35 28.80 15.51
C GLY A 62 -0.06 27.32 15.25
N GLY A 63 -0.11 26.50 16.29
CA GLY A 63 -0.04 25.03 16.22
C GLY A 63 -1.40 24.39 15.85
N ALA A 64 -1.46 23.05 15.82
CA ALA A 64 -2.66 22.30 15.41
C ALA A 64 -3.91 22.67 16.24
N ALA A 65 -3.74 22.82 17.56
CA ALA A 65 -4.80 23.24 18.46
C ALA A 65 -5.28 24.67 18.16
N GLY A 66 -4.36 25.63 18.04
CA GLY A 66 -4.71 27.04 17.89
C GLY A 66 -5.33 27.38 16.54
N ILE A 67 -4.83 26.84 15.43
CA ILE A 67 -5.46 27.05 14.11
C ILE A 67 -6.87 26.44 14.07
N THR A 68 -7.06 25.28 14.71
CA THR A 68 -8.36 24.58 14.71
C THR A 68 -9.38 25.32 15.57
N LEU A 69 -8.95 25.81 16.74
CA LEU A 69 -9.81 26.62 17.60
C LEU A 69 -10.19 27.93 16.89
N ALA A 70 -9.22 28.60 16.27
CA ALA A 70 -9.47 29.84 15.55
C ALA A 70 -10.43 29.65 14.37
N ALA A 71 -10.29 28.56 13.61
CA ALA A 71 -11.23 28.18 12.57
C ALA A 71 -12.64 27.89 13.12
N GLY A 72 -12.73 27.12 14.20
CA GLY A 72 -14.01 26.78 14.84
C GLY A 72 -14.76 28.01 15.33
N LEU A 73 -14.08 28.91 16.07
CA LEU A 73 -14.66 30.16 16.56
C LEU A 73 -15.07 31.10 15.41
N ALA A 74 -14.22 31.22 14.38
CA ALA A 74 -14.52 32.06 13.23
C ALA A 74 -15.77 31.56 12.47
N LEU A 75 -15.92 30.24 12.28
CA LEU A 75 -17.08 29.65 11.60
C LEU A 75 -18.40 29.87 12.34
N GLN A 76 -18.39 29.79 13.68
CA GLN A 76 -19.59 30.02 14.50
C GLN A 76 -20.17 31.43 14.36
N GLY A 77 -19.32 32.42 14.09
CA GLY A 77 -19.73 33.82 13.94
C GLY A 77 -19.97 34.55 15.27
N GLY A 78 -20.23 35.85 15.18
CA GLY A 78 -20.41 36.71 16.35
C GLY A 78 -19.12 36.98 17.15
N THR A 79 -17.95 36.61 16.64
CA THR A 79 -16.63 36.84 17.27
C THR A 79 -15.62 37.37 16.26
N ASP A 80 -14.66 38.16 16.77
CA ASP A 80 -13.47 38.64 16.06
C ASP A 80 -12.24 37.92 16.61
N VAL A 81 -11.70 36.98 15.85
CA VAL A 81 -10.64 36.06 16.28
C VAL A 81 -9.29 36.53 15.79
N HIS A 82 -8.34 36.70 16.72
CA HIS A 82 -6.95 37.08 16.44
C HIS A 82 -6.03 35.92 16.83
N LEU A 83 -5.47 35.25 15.83
CA LEU A 83 -4.50 34.17 16.01
C LEU A 83 -3.07 34.73 16.00
N PHE A 84 -2.35 34.57 17.11
CA PHE A 84 -0.95 35.00 17.25
C PHE A 84 0.00 33.80 17.10
N GLU A 85 1.01 33.93 16.24
CA GLU A 85 2.09 32.94 16.08
C GLU A 85 3.45 33.66 16.06
N LYS A 86 4.40 33.17 16.86
CA LYS A 86 5.75 33.76 16.95
C LYS A 86 6.61 33.45 15.72
N ALA A 87 6.38 32.31 15.07
CA ALA A 87 7.09 31.86 13.89
C ALA A 87 6.63 32.61 12.63
N GLN A 88 7.41 32.47 11.57
CA GLN A 88 7.12 33.09 10.28
C GLN A 88 5.96 32.41 9.53
N ARG A 89 5.52 31.23 9.98
CA ARG A 89 4.50 30.40 9.34
C ARG A 89 3.71 29.62 10.39
N LEU A 90 2.43 29.39 10.14
CA LEU A 90 1.61 28.44 10.90
C LEU A 90 2.11 26.98 10.78
N LEU A 91 1.80 26.16 11.80
CA LEU A 91 2.26 24.78 11.98
C LEU A 91 3.78 24.63 11.71
N PRO A 92 4.65 25.34 12.45
CA PRO A 92 6.06 25.44 12.08
C PRO A 92 6.82 24.11 12.20
N LEU A 93 6.44 23.23 13.14
CA LEU A 93 7.21 22.01 13.44
C LEU A 93 7.10 20.94 12.35
N GLN A 94 5.91 20.75 11.79
CA GLN A 94 5.66 19.71 10.78
C GLN A 94 6.18 20.08 9.38
N GLY A 95 6.69 21.30 9.19
CA GLY A 95 7.03 21.88 7.89
C GLY A 95 8.09 21.12 7.09
N ASP A 96 9.09 20.54 7.78
CA ASP A 96 10.30 19.97 7.16
C ASP A 96 10.47 18.47 7.46
N SER A 97 9.39 17.80 7.87
CA SER A 97 9.42 16.39 8.29
C SER A 97 8.73 15.48 7.26
N GLN A 98 9.52 14.86 6.38
CA GLN A 98 9.01 13.89 5.40
C GLN A 98 9.05 12.45 5.94
N ARG A 99 9.98 12.13 6.83
CA ARG A 99 10.19 10.77 7.32
C ARG A 99 9.35 10.43 8.55
N ARG A 100 8.79 11.42 9.26
CA ARG A 100 7.76 11.18 10.29
C ARG A 100 6.38 11.18 9.67
N ARG A 101 5.61 10.17 10.02
CA ARG A 101 4.20 10.05 9.69
C ARG A 101 3.32 10.56 10.83
N LEU A 102 2.22 11.22 10.48
CA LEU A 102 1.11 11.50 11.37
C LEU A 102 -0.03 10.57 11.02
N ASP A 103 -0.63 9.99 12.06
CA ASP A 103 -1.77 9.08 11.97
C ASP A 103 -2.82 9.54 12.99
N PRO A 104 -4.11 9.58 12.61
CA PRO A 104 -5.16 10.12 13.46
C PRO A 104 -5.51 9.17 14.62
N HIS A 105 -5.66 7.87 14.31
CA HIS A 105 -6.23 6.89 15.23
C HIS A 105 -5.25 5.79 15.67
N ILE A 106 -4.05 5.70 15.06
CA ILE A 106 -3.15 4.56 15.27
C ILE A 106 -2.67 4.39 16.70
N TYR A 107 -2.66 5.50 17.44
CA TYR A 107 -2.32 5.48 18.86
C TYR A 107 -3.37 4.70 19.65
N ASP A 108 -4.65 4.68 19.25
CA ASP A 108 -5.73 3.98 19.95
C ASP A 108 -5.72 2.45 19.75
N TRP A 109 -4.78 1.93 18.97
CA TRP A 109 -4.59 0.50 18.78
C TRP A 109 -4.43 -0.22 20.14
N PRO A 110 -5.03 -1.42 20.35
CA PRO A 110 -5.71 -2.30 19.38
C PRO A 110 -7.23 -2.12 19.31
N ASN A 111 -7.77 -0.92 19.53
CA ASN A 111 -9.20 -0.70 19.32
C ASN A 111 -9.59 -0.92 17.86
N PRO A 112 -10.83 -1.35 17.58
CA PRO A 112 -11.37 -1.36 16.22
C PRO A 112 -11.16 -0.01 15.54
N ASP A 113 -10.89 -0.03 14.24
CA ASP A 113 -10.71 1.15 13.39
C ASP A 113 -9.52 2.05 13.76
N ALA A 114 -8.65 1.64 14.69
CA ALA A 114 -7.43 2.38 15.01
C ALA A 114 -6.48 2.51 13.81
N ASP A 115 -6.56 1.62 12.83
CA ASP A 115 -5.77 1.69 11.60
C ASP A 115 -6.44 2.53 10.49
N HIS A 116 -7.61 3.10 10.76
CA HIS A 116 -8.30 3.99 9.85
C HIS A 116 -7.43 5.20 9.51
N GLU A 117 -7.29 5.47 8.22
CA GLU A 117 -6.32 6.45 7.74
C GLU A 117 -6.86 7.87 7.72
N LEU A 118 -8.18 8.06 7.75
CA LEU A 118 -8.80 9.38 7.70
C LEU A 118 -9.02 9.88 9.12
N ALA A 119 -8.77 11.17 9.37
CA ALA A 119 -9.06 11.80 10.66
C ALA A 119 -10.57 12.02 10.87
N GLU A 120 -11.34 12.12 9.78
CA GLU A 120 -12.79 12.29 9.77
C GLU A 120 -13.25 13.49 10.61
N LEU A 121 -12.49 14.57 10.55
CA LEU A 121 -12.86 15.83 11.20
C LEU A 121 -13.88 16.61 10.34
N PRO A 122 -14.82 17.35 10.95
CA PRO A 122 -15.83 18.10 10.20
C PRO A 122 -15.25 19.31 9.46
N VAL A 123 -14.07 19.77 9.89
CA VAL A 123 -13.28 20.87 9.29
C VAL A 123 -11.80 20.60 9.57
N LEU A 124 -10.92 21.09 8.69
CA LEU A 124 -9.47 20.88 8.78
C LEU A 124 -9.09 19.40 8.80
N ASP A 125 -9.76 18.63 7.95
CA ASP A 125 -9.62 17.19 7.87
C ASP A 125 -8.37 16.79 7.07
N TRP A 126 -7.93 15.55 7.25
CA TRP A 126 -6.72 15.04 6.62
C TRP A 126 -6.68 13.52 6.62
N ARG A 127 -5.83 12.99 5.72
CA ARG A 127 -5.47 11.57 5.66
C ARG A 127 -4.07 11.38 6.22
N SER A 128 -3.89 10.31 6.98
CA SER A 128 -2.62 9.79 7.46
C SER A 128 -1.54 9.85 6.37
N GLY A 129 -0.36 10.36 6.72
CA GLY A 129 0.72 10.60 5.78
C GLY A 129 1.91 11.32 6.42
N PRO A 130 2.96 11.63 5.64
CA PRO A 130 4.09 12.43 6.10
C PRO A 130 3.61 13.70 6.81
N ALA A 131 4.27 14.08 7.92
CA ALA A 131 3.87 15.22 8.73
C ALA A 131 3.78 16.52 7.90
N ARG A 132 4.68 16.67 6.93
CA ARG A 132 4.67 17.78 5.97
C ARG A 132 3.41 17.80 5.09
N ASP A 133 2.97 16.64 4.60
CA ASP A 133 1.78 16.54 3.74
C ASP A 133 0.50 16.80 4.52
N VAL A 134 0.39 16.24 5.74
CA VAL A 134 -0.72 16.51 6.65
C VAL A 134 -0.80 18.00 6.98
N ARG A 135 0.34 18.64 7.27
CA ARG A 135 0.41 20.10 7.46
C ARG A 135 -0.13 20.86 6.25
N TYR A 136 0.28 20.48 5.03
CA TYR A 136 -0.21 21.15 3.82
C TYR A 136 -1.71 20.97 3.60
N ALA A 137 -2.25 19.78 3.87
CA ALA A 137 -3.67 19.51 3.79
C ALA A 137 -4.46 20.43 4.74
N VAL A 138 -4.07 20.45 6.01
CA VAL A 138 -4.72 21.22 7.08
C VAL A 138 -4.61 22.73 6.84
N LEU A 139 -3.44 23.26 6.48
CA LEU A 139 -3.28 24.70 6.23
C LEU A 139 -4.08 25.19 5.03
N ARG A 140 -4.29 24.33 4.04
CA ARG A 140 -5.10 24.68 2.88
C ARG A 140 -6.57 24.78 3.26
N GLU A 141 -7.12 23.81 3.99
CA GLU A 141 -8.49 23.91 4.51
C GLU A 141 -8.66 25.09 5.47
N PHE A 142 -7.64 25.41 6.27
CA PHE A 142 -7.63 26.61 7.10
C PHE A 142 -7.67 27.89 6.25
N GLY A 143 -7.01 27.89 5.09
CA GLY A 143 -7.11 28.95 4.09
C GLY A 143 -8.54 29.11 3.55
N GLU A 144 -9.23 28.01 3.27
CA GLU A 144 -10.63 28.03 2.82
C GLU A 144 -11.57 28.58 3.90
N VAL A 145 -11.38 28.14 5.17
CA VAL A 145 -12.12 28.71 6.30
C VAL A 145 -11.89 30.22 6.39
N ARG A 146 -10.63 30.67 6.32
CA ARG A 146 -10.30 32.10 6.37
C ARG A 146 -10.99 32.90 5.26
N LEU A 147 -11.03 32.36 4.04
CA LEU A 147 -11.72 33.00 2.92
C LEU A 147 -13.24 33.07 3.18
N ALA A 148 -13.85 32.00 3.66
CA ALA A 148 -15.28 31.94 3.95
C ALA A 148 -15.68 32.79 5.18
N THR A 149 -14.76 33.02 6.12
CA THR A 149 -15.02 33.80 7.33
C THR A 149 -14.61 35.27 7.23
N ALA A 150 -13.89 35.66 6.17
CA ALA A 150 -13.44 37.02 5.88
C ALA A 150 -12.83 37.75 7.10
N ASP A 151 -13.35 38.92 7.44
CA ASP A 151 -12.84 39.84 8.47
C ASP A 151 -12.92 39.30 9.92
N ARG A 152 -13.53 38.13 10.13
CA ARG A 152 -13.66 37.51 11.47
C ARG A 152 -12.39 36.80 11.95
N LEU A 153 -11.43 36.53 11.07
CA LEU A 153 -10.22 35.79 11.40
C LEU A 153 -8.96 36.54 10.95
N THR A 154 -8.30 37.18 11.92
CA THR A 154 -7.02 37.87 11.73
C THR A 154 -5.86 36.96 12.14
N ILE A 155 -4.93 36.71 11.24
CA ILE A 155 -3.71 35.94 11.51
C ILE A 155 -2.52 36.89 11.68
N ARG A 156 -1.79 36.72 12.78
CA ARG A 156 -0.61 37.52 13.15
C ARG A 156 0.60 36.61 13.31
N GLU A 157 1.22 36.26 12.19
CA GLU A 157 2.53 35.57 12.17
C GLU A 157 3.65 36.53 12.58
N ARG A 158 4.77 36.01 13.08
CA ARG A 158 5.88 36.81 13.64
C ARG A 158 5.48 37.73 14.80
N HIS A 159 4.40 37.38 15.51
CA HIS A 159 3.95 38.08 16.70
C HIS A 159 4.11 37.18 17.91
N GLN A 160 5.13 37.46 18.72
CA GLN A 160 5.35 36.73 19.96
C GLN A 160 4.61 37.41 21.09
N VAL A 161 3.60 36.76 21.66
CA VAL A 161 2.97 37.22 22.90
C VAL A 161 3.98 37.07 24.04
N THR A 162 4.23 38.17 24.76
CA THR A 162 5.22 38.27 25.84
C THR A 162 4.59 38.37 27.22
N ALA A 163 3.33 38.82 27.31
CA ALA A 163 2.56 38.82 28.55
C ALA A 163 1.06 38.97 28.27
N VAL A 164 0.23 38.48 29.18
CA VAL A 164 -1.21 38.76 29.20
C VAL A 164 -1.61 39.22 30.59
N THR A 165 -2.19 40.41 30.69
CA THR A 165 -2.54 41.05 31.97
C THR A 165 -4.05 41.32 32.04
N PRO A 166 -4.75 40.88 33.11
CA PRO A 166 -6.16 41.23 33.30
C PRO A 166 -6.35 42.74 33.49
N GLN A 167 -7.36 43.32 32.84
CA GLN A 167 -7.69 44.74 32.91
C GLN A 167 -9.22 44.94 32.84
N ALA A 168 -9.83 45.36 33.95
CA ALA A 168 -11.24 45.78 34.03
C ALA A 168 -12.25 44.87 33.28
N GLY A 169 -12.17 43.56 33.48
CA GLY A 169 -13.06 42.57 32.83
C GLY A 169 -12.65 42.13 31.43
N ARG A 170 -11.49 42.59 30.94
CA ARG A 170 -10.83 42.17 29.69
C ARG A 170 -9.37 41.76 29.95
N PHE A 171 -8.64 41.48 28.87
CA PHE A 171 -7.23 41.10 28.90
C PHE A 171 -6.41 41.94 27.92
N LEU A 172 -5.36 42.58 28.43
CA LEU A 172 -4.36 43.23 27.59
C LEU A 172 -3.30 42.20 27.20
N VAL A 173 -3.20 41.92 25.90
CA VAL A 173 -2.22 41.01 25.31
C VAL A 173 -1.05 41.83 24.79
N ASN A 174 0.12 41.68 25.41
CA ASN A 174 1.37 42.32 24.99
C ASN A 174 2.13 41.37 24.05
N PHE A 175 2.63 41.90 22.94
CA PHE A 175 3.35 41.11 21.96
C PHE A 175 4.47 41.91 21.28
N GLU A 176 5.49 41.20 20.83
CA GLU A 176 6.56 41.73 20.01
C GLU A 176 6.38 41.31 18.54
N ARG A 177 6.51 42.27 17.62
CA ARG A 177 6.40 42.05 16.17
C ARG A 177 7.56 42.68 15.40
N GLU A 178 7.71 42.31 14.14
CA GLU A 178 8.67 42.93 13.22
C GLU A 178 8.20 44.34 12.84
N ALA A 179 9.05 45.35 13.06
CA ALA A 179 8.73 46.74 12.73
C ALA A 179 8.85 47.00 11.21
N VAL A 180 8.13 48.02 10.71
CA VAL A 180 8.09 48.38 9.27
C VAL A 180 9.46 48.78 8.70
N GLY A 181 10.47 49.04 9.55
CA GLY A 181 11.86 49.35 9.17
C GLY A 181 12.91 48.30 9.57
N GLY A 182 12.49 47.11 10.01
CA GLY A 182 13.37 46.09 10.60
C GLY A 182 13.55 46.24 12.12
N GLY A 183 13.91 45.15 12.79
CA GLY A 183 13.96 45.06 14.26
C GLY A 183 12.62 44.62 14.88
N ARG A 184 12.59 44.50 16.22
CA ARG A 184 11.37 44.13 16.96
C ARG A 184 10.80 45.33 17.69
N GLU A 185 9.49 45.53 17.59
CA GLU A 185 8.75 46.52 18.38
C GLU A 185 7.74 45.83 19.30
N SER A 186 7.52 46.42 20.47
CA SER A 186 6.47 46.01 21.41
C SER A 186 5.16 46.70 21.09
N ALA A 187 4.07 45.95 21.12
CA ALA A 187 2.72 46.44 20.94
C ALA A 187 1.75 45.69 21.88
N SER A 188 0.54 46.21 22.05
CA SER A 188 -0.47 45.61 22.89
C SER A 188 -1.88 45.81 22.34
N GLN A 189 -2.80 44.93 22.72
CA GLN A 189 -4.20 45.00 22.31
C GLN A 189 -5.11 44.32 23.34
N GLU A 190 -6.31 44.89 23.54
CA GLU A 190 -7.32 44.34 24.44
C GLU A 190 -8.21 43.28 23.78
N PHE A 191 -8.54 42.25 24.55
CA PHE A 191 -9.40 41.12 24.17
C PHE A 191 -10.36 40.75 25.31
N ASP A 192 -11.54 40.27 24.95
CA ASP A 192 -12.55 39.80 25.91
C ASP A 192 -12.21 38.38 26.41
N ILE A 193 -11.66 37.56 25.52
CA ILE A 193 -11.30 36.17 25.79
C ILE A 193 -9.87 35.92 25.31
N VAL A 194 -9.11 35.15 26.10
CA VAL A 194 -7.78 34.68 25.72
C VAL A 194 -7.74 33.16 25.80
N VAL A 195 -7.33 32.51 24.72
CA VAL A 195 -7.08 31.07 24.70
C VAL A 195 -5.59 30.82 24.46
N LEU A 196 -4.96 30.19 25.45
CA LEU A 196 -3.57 29.80 25.41
C LEU A 196 -3.47 28.44 24.68
N ALA A 197 -2.98 28.46 23.45
CA ALA A 197 -2.75 27.30 22.59
C ALA A 197 -1.25 27.16 22.24
N ILE A 198 -0.39 27.45 23.23
CA ILE A 198 1.06 27.62 23.07
C ILE A 198 1.84 26.31 22.85
N GLY A 199 1.14 25.17 22.88
CA GLY A 199 1.73 23.84 22.80
C GLY A 199 2.62 23.53 24.00
N PHE A 200 3.35 22.42 23.94
CA PHE A 200 4.23 21.95 25.01
C PHE A 200 5.70 22.35 24.83
N GLY A 201 6.03 23.04 23.74
CA GLY A 201 7.37 23.51 23.42
C GLY A 201 8.14 22.54 22.52
N ILE A 202 9.40 22.87 22.26
CA ILE A 202 10.34 22.05 21.49
C ILE A 202 11.37 21.48 22.48
N GLU A 203 11.80 20.26 22.25
CA GLU A 203 12.92 19.64 22.96
C GLU A 203 14.18 20.52 22.95
N ASN A 204 14.88 20.54 24.08
CA ASN A 204 16.16 21.22 24.18
C ASN A 204 17.19 20.45 23.33
N ARG A 205 17.76 21.11 22.31
CA ARG A 205 18.80 20.51 21.46
C ARG A 205 20.05 20.09 22.24
N PHE A 206 20.30 20.75 23.38
CA PHE A 206 21.38 20.46 24.31
C PHE A 206 20.86 19.86 25.62
N ALA A 207 19.86 18.96 25.54
CA ALA A 207 19.35 18.26 26.72
C ALA A 207 20.44 17.46 27.45
N LEU A 208 21.50 17.06 26.72
CA LEU A 208 22.76 16.60 27.29
C LEU A 208 23.82 17.70 27.09
N PRO A 209 24.48 18.20 28.16
CA PRO A 209 25.51 19.22 28.05
C PRO A 209 26.60 18.83 27.04
N GLY A 210 26.95 19.74 26.13
CA GLY A 210 28.00 19.52 25.13
C GLY A 210 27.60 18.64 23.94
N THR A 211 26.37 18.09 23.92
CA THR A 211 25.87 17.24 22.83
C THR A 211 24.62 17.85 22.20
N GLU A 212 24.76 18.37 20.99
CA GLU A 212 23.61 18.78 20.18
C GLU A 212 22.91 17.54 19.61
N THR A 213 21.58 17.54 19.64
CA THR A 213 20.75 16.55 18.96
C THR A 213 19.67 17.21 18.12
N ALA A 214 19.41 16.61 16.95
CA ALA A 214 18.37 17.09 16.05
C ALA A 214 16.98 16.90 16.66
N SER A 215 16.09 17.81 16.29
CA SER A 215 14.69 17.78 16.70
C SER A 215 13.98 16.52 16.22
N TYR A 216 13.01 16.04 17.00
CA TYR A 216 12.12 14.93 16.62
C TYR A 216 11.40 15.20 15.28
N TRP A 217 11.04 16.47 15.05
CA TRP A 217 10.34 16.94 13.85
C TRP A 217 11.28 17.28 12.69
N HIS A 218 12.56 16.92 12.75
CA HIS A 218 13.48 17.10 11.65
C HIS A 218 13.94 15.73 11.13
N ASP A 219 13.96 15.55 9.80
CA ASP A 219 14.40 14.30 9.18
C ASP A 219 15.84 13.91 9.53
N ALA A 220 16.70 14.88 9.87
CA ALA A 220 18.05 14.65 10.38
C ALA A 220 18.06 13.97 11.77
N GLY A 221 16.95 14.01 12.50
CA GLY A 221 16.77 13.28 13.76
C GLY A 221 16.49 11.79 13.59
N ILE A 222 16.33 11.30 12.35
CA ILE A 222 16.12 9.89 12.05
C ILE A 222 17.39 9.36 11.37
N PRO A 223 18.04 8.31 11.91
CA PRO A 223 19.25 7.73 11.30
C PRO A 223 19.05 7.32 9.82
N GLY A 224 20.08 7.54 9.00
CA GLY A 224 20.12 7.15 7.57
C GLY A 224 20.48 5.68 7.37
N VAL A 225 20.49 5.19 6.13
CA VAL A 225 20.85 3.78 5.81
C VAL A 225 22.34 3.51 6.02
N GLU A 226 23.20 4.51 5.86
CA GLU A 226 24.64 4.41 6.08
C GLU A 226 25.02 5.22 7.32
N ILE A 227 25.86 4.65 8.19
CA ILE A 227 26.44 5.30 9.37
C ILE A 227 27.95 5.20 9.22
N ASP A 228 28.56 6.17 8.54
CA ASP A 228 30.02 6.33 8.33
C ASP A 228 30.81 5.02 8.11
N GLY A 229 30.27 4.09 7.32
CA GLY A 229 30.91 2.81 7.01
C GLY A 229 31.07 1.84 8.20
N ASN A 230 30.46 2.10 9.36
CA ASN A 230 30.51 1.19 10.51
C ASN A 230 29.53 0.01 10.30
N PRO A 231 30.03 -1.24 10.18
CA PRO A 231 29.18 -2.42 10.02
C PRO A 231 28.42 -2.80 11.29
N ARG A 232 28.71 -2.17 12.45
CA ARG A 232 28.06 -2.40 13.75
C ARG A 232 27.86 -1.08 14.52
N PRO A 233 26.93 -0.23 14.07
CA PRO A 233 26.78 1.10 14.64
C PRO A 233 26.20 1.05 16.05
N THR A 234 26.68 1.95 16.90
CA THR A 234 26.26 2.06 18.30
C THR A 234 25.44 3.33 18.54
N PHE A 235 24.24 3.17 19.10
CA PHE A 235 23.32 4.26 19.39
C PHE A 235 23.07 4.42 20.88
N LEU A 236 23.09 5.65 21.37
CA LEU A 236 22.56 6.03 22.68
C LEU A 236 21.25 6.81 22.49
N VAL A 237 20.15 6.24 22.95
CA VAL A 237 18.84 6.89 22.97
C VAL A 237 18.46 7.19 24.42
N SER A 238 18.25 8.47 24.74
CA SER A 238 17.95 8.95 26.11
C SER A 238 16.53 9.49 26.20
N GLY A 239 15.69 8.85 27.01
CA GLY A 239 14.29 9.23 27.27
C GLY A 239 13.26 8.21 26.76
N ASN A 240 12.28 7.85 27.60
CA ASN A 240 11.30 6.79 27.36
C ASN A 240 9.86 7.27 27.11
N GLY A 241 9.68 8.50 26.65
CA GLY A 241 8.40 8.95 26.08
C GLY A 241 8.18 8.41 24.66
N ASP A 242 7.00 8.62 24.07
CA ASP A 242 6.65 8.11 22.72
C ASP A 242 7.68 8.46 21.65
N GLY A 243 8.17 9.71 21.63
CA GLY A 243 9.20 10.12 20.67
C GLY A 243 10.54 9.39 20.87
N GLY A 244 10.87 9.01 22.11
CA GLY A 244 12.04 8.20 22.44
C GLY A 244 11.88 6.74 22.03
N LEU A 245 10.70 6.14 22.25
CA LEU A 245 10.42 4.78 21.81
C LEU A 245 10.47 4.65 20.28
N ILE A 246 9.88 5.61 19.55
CA ILE A 246 9.94 5.61 18.08
C ILE A 246 11.38 5.80 17.60
N ASP A 247 12.19 6.62 18.27
CA ASP A 247 13.58 6.84 17.88
C ASP A 247 14.51 5.68 18.23
N LEU A 248 14.20 4.93 19.28
CA LEU A 248 14.85 3.66 19.57
C LEU A 248 14.63 2.67 18.43
N ILE A 249 13.38 2.56 17.96
CA ILE A 249 13.04 1.72 16.80
C ILE A 249 13.72 2.25 15.53
N ALA A 250 13.75 3.56 15.31
CA ALA A 250 14.41 4.16 14.16
C ALA A 250 15.93 3.94 14.15
N ALA A 251 16.57 3.99 15.32
CA ALA A 251 17.98 3.66 15.49
C ALA A 251 18.27 2.18 15.20
N ALA A 252 17.38 1.29 15.64
CA ALA A 252 17.50 -0.14 15.41
C ALA A 252 17.36 -0.54 13.93
N SER A 253 16.52 0.17 13.16
CA SER A 253 16.20 -0.21 11.78
C SER A 253 17.24 0.19 10.74
N ALA A 254 17.48 -0.70 9.77
CA ALA A 254 18.31 -0.40 8.58
C ALA A 254 17.64 0.62 7.65
N THR A 255 16.33 0.49 7.45
CA THR A 255 15.52 1.30 6.53
C THR A 255 14.27 1.81 7.25
N PHE A 256 14.45 2.68 8.26
CA PHE A 256 13.33 3.15 9.06
C PHE A 256 12.24 3.81 8.21
N ARG A 257 11.05 3.19 8.26
CA ARG A 257 9.80 3.61 7.65
C ARG A 257 8.71 3.49 8.70
N HIS A 258 8.34 4.62 9.30
CA HIS A 258 7.42 4.65 10.44
C HIS A 258 6.10 3.92 10.12
N ASP A 259 5.57 4.10 8.91
CA ASP A 259 4.39 3.42 8.39
C ASP A 259 4.55 1.90 8.35
N ASN A 260 5.66 1.40 7.81
CA ASN A 260 5.87 -0.03 7.64
C ASN A 260 5.92 -0.78 8.97
N ILE A 261 6.53 -0.18 10.00
CA ILE A 261 6.65 -0.81 11.31
C ILE A 261 5.30 -0.82 12.02
N VAL A 262 4.67 0.35 12.09
CA VAL A 262 3.39 0.54 12.80
C VAL A 262 2.27 -0.28 12.15
N ARG A 263 2.12 -0.22 10.83
CA ARG A 263 1.11 -1.02 10.10
C ARG A 263 1.49 -2.48 10.02
N GLY A 264 2.78 -2.78 9.90
CA GLY A 264 3.30 -4.14 9.90
C GLY A 264 2.92 -4.90 11.18
N ILE A 265 2.84 -4.22 12.33
CA ILE A 265 2.31 -4.79 13.56
C ILE A 265 0.77 -4.74 13.57
N ALA A 266 0.18 -3.55 13.39
CA ALA A 266 -1.25 -3.33 13.60
C ALA A 266 -2.15 -4.12 12.64
N GLN A 267 -1.68 -4.42 11.43
CA GLN A 267 -2.42 -5.10 10.36
C GLN A 267 -1.95 -6.55 10.14
N ARG A 268 -1.07 -7.08 10.99
CA ARG A 268 -0.61 -8.47 10.91
C ARG A 268 -1.82 -9.42 11.04
N PRO A 269 -2.01 -10.39 10.13
CA PRO A 269 -3.08 -11.37 10.25
C PRO A 269 -3.06 -12.07 11.61
N GLY A 270 -4.18 -12.08 12.31
CA GLY A 270 -4.32 -12.70 13.64
C GLY A 270 -3.91 -11.83 14.83
N VAL A 271 -3.33 -10.64 14.62
CA VAL A 271 -2.84 -9.78 15.74
C VAL A 271 -3.94 -9.30 16.67
N GLN A 272 -5.19 -9.27 16.20
CA GLN A 272 -6.34 -8.92 17.03
C GLN A 272 -6.54 -9.88 18.22
N ALA A 273 -5.99 -11.10 18.16
CA ALA A 273 -5.99 -12.02 19.29
C ALA A 273 -5.21 -11.48 20.52
N LEU A 274 -4.27 -10.54 20.32
CA LEU A 274 -3.50 -9.92 21.40
C LEU A 274 -4.30 -8.88 22.20
N ARG A 275 -5.46 -8.44 21.68
CA ARG A 275 -6.19 -7.26 22.16
C ARG A 275 -6.52 -7.32 23.65
N ASP A 276 -7.22 -8.36 24.07
CA ASP A 276 -7.76 -8.44 25.44
C ASP A 276 -6.62 -8.54 26.47
N ALA A 277 -5.58 -9.31 26.15
CA ALA A 277 -4.39 -9.44 26.97
C ALA A 277 -3.66 -8.10 27.15
N LEU A 278 -3.46 -7.35 26.05
CA LEU A 278 -2.83 -6.05 26.10
C LEU A 278 -3.65 -5.01 26.89
N LEU A 279 -4.99 -5.05 26.78
CA LEU A 279 -5.87 -4.17 27.56
C LEU A 279 -5.87 -4.52 29.05
N ALA A 280 -5.76 -5.81 29.40
CA ALA A 280 -5.64 -6.25 30.79
C ALA A 280 -4.35 -5.73 31.43
N ILE A 281 -3.22 -5.87 30.73
CA ILE A 281 -1.91 -5.37 31.20
C ILE A 281 -1.95 -3.86 31.44
N ASP A 282 -2.58 -3.10 30.55
CA ASP A 282 -2.72 -1.66 30.75
C ASP A 282 -3.60 -1.30 31.95
N THR A 283 -4.62 -2.11 32.24
CA THR A 283 -5.47 -1.92 33.43
C THR A 283 -4.68 -2.14 34.71
N GLU A 284 -3.84 -3.19 34.74
CA GLU A 284 -2.93 -3.46 35.87
C GLU A 284 -1.90 -2.34 36.05
N ALA A 285 -1.30 -1.86 34.96
CA ALA A 285 -0.34 -0.77 34.98
C ALA A 285 -0.97 0.56 35.47
N LEU A 286 -2.20 0.87 35.07
CA LEU A 286 -2.94 2.03 35.57
C LEU A 286 -3.22 1.91 37.07
N ALA A 287 -3.58 0.72 37.56
CA ALA A 287 -3.80 0.49 38.98
C ALA A 287 -2.49 0.66 39.79
N ALA A 288 -1.37 0.14 39.28
CA ALA A 288 -0.05 0.33 39.89
C ALA A 288 0.34 1.82 39.93
N GLU A 289 0.17 2.55 38.83
CA GLU A 289 0.48 3.99 38.77
C GLU A 289 -0.39 4.79 39.76
N ALA A 290 -1.68 4.46 39.88
CA ALA A 290 -2.58 5.10 40.85
C ALA A 290 -2.16 4.90 42.31
N MET A 291 -1.43 3.81 42.60
CA MET A 291 -0.83 3.53 43.91
C MET A 291 0.61 4.08 44.06
N GLY A 292 1.15 4.76 43.03
CA GLY A 292 2.53 5.24 43.02
C GLY A 292 3.57 4.13 42.90
N GLN A 293 3.19 2.98 42.32
CA GLN A 293 4.07 1.83 42.10
C GLN A 293 4.54 1.77 40.64
N GLY A 294 5.77 1.29 40.42
CA GLY A 294 6.27 0.98 39.09
C GLY A 294 5.61 -0.27 38.48
N PHE A 295 5.67 -0.40 37.15
CA PHE A 295 5.09 -1.54 36.42
C PHE A 295 6.07 -2.09 35.37
N ASP A 296 6.41 -3.37 35.48
CA ASP A 296 7.29 -4.05 34.53
C ASP A 296 6.51 -4.61 33.33
N PHE A 297 6.40 -3.79 32.28
CA PHE A 297 5.76 -4.18 31.03
C PHE A 297 6.47 -5.33 30.31
N LEU A 298 7.80 -5.47 30.43
CA LEU A 298 8.52 -6.52 29.71
C LEU A 298 8.18 -7.89 30.30
N ALA A 299 8.22 -8.01 31.62
CA ALA A 299 7.80 -9.23 32.31
C ALA A 299 6.32 -9.56 32.04
N ALA A 300 5.43 -8.56 32.11
CA ALA A 300 4.02 -8.75 31.83
C ALA A 300 3.75 -9.21 30.39
N TYR A 301 4.44 -8.62 29.40
CA TYR A 301 4.34 -9.02 28.01
C TYR A 301 4.91 -10.43 27.76
N ASP A 302 6.07 -10.76 28.32
CA ASP A 302 6.66 -12.09 28.16
C ASP A 302 5.75 -13.20 28.69
N VAL A 303 5.16 -13.00 29.88
CA VAL A 303 4.24 -13.97 30.48
C VAL A 303 2.95 -14.10 29.67
N THR A 304 2.36 -12.99 29.23
CA THR A 304 0.98 -12.98 28.74
C THR A 304 0.86 -13.15 27.22
N ILE A 305 1.72 -12.47 26.45
CA ILE A 305 1.63 -12.41 24.98
C ILE A 305 2.88 -12.94 24.27
N GLY A 306 3.94 -13.26 25.02
CA GLY A 306 5.25 -13.61 24.47
C GLY A 306 5.21 -14.76 23.46
N ALA A 307 4.51 -15.85 23.76
CA ALA A 307 4.37 -16.98 22.84
C ALA A 307 3.51 -16.64 21.60
N GLN A 308 2.52 -15.77 21.75
CA GLN A 308 1.61 -15.40 20.66
C GLN A 308 2.29 -14.48 19.66
N VAL A 309 3.09 -13.51 20.11
CA VAL A 309 3.83 -12.62 19.19
C VAL A 309 4.89 -13.38 18.37
N GLU A 310 5.48 -14.44 18.96
CA GLU A 310 6.38 -15.38 18.26
C GLU A 310 5.61 -16.19 17.22
N ALA A 311 4.48 -16.81 17.60
CA ALA A 311 3.66 -17.60 16.68
C ALA A 311 3.08 -16.77 15.51
N LEU A 312 2.81 -15.49 15.75
CA LEU A 312 2.37 -14.54 14.71
C LEU A 312 3.52 -14.13 13.79
N GLY A 313 4.77 -14.44 14.09
CA GLY A 313 5.96 -14.04 13.32
C GLY A 313 6.27 -12.54 13.39
N LEU A 314 5.82 -11.84 14.45
CA LEU A 314 6.10 -10.41 14.65
C LEU A 314 7.56 -10.17 15.04
N VAL A 315 8.17 -11.09 15.79
CA VAL A 315 9.58 -11.02 16.17
C VAL A 315 10.49 -11.27 14.97
N ASP A 316 10.14 -12.24 14.11
CA ASP A 316 10.85 -12.49 12.85
C ASP A 316 10.87 -11.24 11.95
N GLN A 317 9.69 -10.62 11.77
CA GLN A 317 9.55 -9.41 10.99
C GLN A 317 10.37 -8.24 11.55
N MET A 318 10.43 -8.10 12.88
CA MET A 318 11.27 -7.08 13.51
C MET A 318 12.76 -7.37 13.29
N GLN A 319 13.18 -8.64 13.41
CA GLN A 319 14.55 -9.07 13.21
C GLN A 319 15.04 -8.77 11.78
N GLU A 320 14.22 -9.04 10.76
CA GLU A 320 14.54 -8.75 9.35
C GLU A 320 14.74 -7.25 9.08
N GLN A 321 14.18 -6.37 9.92
CA GLN A 321 14.29 -4.92 9.79
C GLN A 321 15.47 -4.34 10.57
N LEU A 322 16.07 -5.11 11.49
CA LEU A 322 17.21 -4.66 12.27
C LEU A 322 18.41 -4.39 11.37
N ARG A 323 19.17 -3.38 11.75
CA ARG A 323 20.45 -3.09 11.16
C ARG A 323 21.46 -4.12 11.66
N ALA A 324 22.22 -4.70 10.73
CA ALA A 324 23.19 -5.75 11.03
C ALA A 324 24.15 -5.29 12.15
N GLY A 325 24.26 -6.10 13.20
CA GLY A 325 25.18 -5.89 14.32
C GLY A 325 24.98 -4.61 15.12
N VAL A 326 23.79 -3.98 15.05
CA VAL A 326 23.49 -2.73 15.78
C VAL A 326 23.61 -2.91 17.30
N GLN A 327 24.17 -1.92 17.98
CA GLN A 327 24.25 -1.88 19.44
C GLN A 327 23.41 -0.73 19.97
N LEU A 328 22.41 -1.04 20.78
CA LEU A 328 21.44 -0.08 21.29
C LEU A 328 21.61 0.10 22.79
N PHE A 329 21.92 1.32 23.21
CA PHE A 329 21.86 1.75 24.61
C PHE A 329 20.64 2.62 24.79
N PHE A 330 19.70 2.17 25.62
CA PHE A 330 18.51 2.92 25.95
C PHE A 330 18.57 3.40 27.39
N GLN A 331 18.59 4.71 27.59
CA GLN A 331 18.76 5.33 28.89
C GLN A 331 17.46 5.92 29.43
N THR A 332 17.12 5.53 30.66
CA THR A 332 15.97 6.05 31.42
C THR A 332 16.41 6.56 32.80
N ARG A 333 15.56 7.37 33.44
CA ARG A 333 15.77 7.83 34.82
C ARG A 333 15.34 6.77 35.83
N GLU A 334 14.24 6.12 35.53
CA GLU A 334 13.60 5.11 36.37
C GLU A 334 13.95 3.69 35.87
N PRO A 335 13.91 2.67 36.76
CA PRO A 335 14.09 1.27 36.38
C PRO A 335 13.07 0.77 35.34
N GLU A 336 11.90 1.38 35.27
CA GLU A 336 10.86 1.02 34.31
C GLU A 336 11.22 1.51 32.90
N LEU A 337 11.43 0.56 32.00
CA LEU A 337 11.77 0.84 30.61
C LEU A 337 10.63 1.52 29.85
N LEU A 338 9.40 1.08 30.12
CA LEU A 338 8.17 1.52 29.45
C LEU A 338 7.21 2.15 30.46
N SER A 339 6.42 3.12 30.02
CA SER A 339 5.45 3.83 30.85
C SER A 339 4.04 3.71 30.27
N ILE A 340 3.02 3.60 31.13
CA ILE A 340 1.61 3.60 30.71
C ILE A 340 1.20 4.88 29.96
N LYS A 341 1.96 5.97 30.13
CA LYS A 341 1.77 7.25 29.43
C LYS A 341 2.15 7.22 27.95
N THR A 342 2.85 6.18 27.49
CA THR A 342 3.19 6.01 26.07
C THR A 342 2.22 5.11 25.34
N ALA A 343 2.15 5.29 24.02
CA ALA A 343 1.25 4.51 23.19
C ALA A 343 1.57 3.02 23.27
N ARG A 344 0.50 2.24 23.46
CA ARG A 344 0.58 0.78 23.58
C ARG A 344 1.29 0.12 22.41
N LEU A 345 1.01 0.58 21.19
CA LEU A 345 1.67 0.07 19.98
C LEU A 345 3.18 0.33 19.97
N ASN A 346 3.63 1.50 20.46
CA ASN A 346 5.05 1.82 20.58
C ASN A 346 5.72 0.96 21.67
N ARG A 347 5.03 0.73 22.80
CA ARG A 347 5.49 -0.21 23.84
C ARG A 347 5.65 -1.62 23.28
N LEU A 348 4.68 -2.10 22.50
CA LEU A 348 4.75 -3.40 21.84
C LEU A 348 5.90 -3.46 20.83
N ALA A 349 6.09 -2.42 20.00
CA ALA A 349 7.20 -2.37 19.04
C ALA A 349 8.57 -2.46 19.73
N VAL A 350 8.77 -1.75 20.86
CA VAL A 350 10.01 -1.82 21.64
C VAL A 350 10.19 -3.20 22.28
N TYR A 351 9.13 -3.82 22.78
CA TYR A 351 9.18 -5.20 23.26
C TYR A 351 9.61 -6.19 22.17
N LEU A 352 9.03 -6.08 20.97
CA LEU A 352 9.42 -6.91 19.82
C LEU A 352 10.89 -6.68 19.41
N LEU A 353 11.36 -5.43 19.44
CA LEU A 353 12.76 -5.08 19.21
C LEU A 353 13.68 -5.79 20.21
N ILE A 354 13.35 -5.73 21.51
CA ILE A 354 14.15 -6.36 22.57
C ILE A 354 14.22 -7.88 22.35
N LYS A 355 13.09 -8.54 22.05
CA LYS A 355 13.10 -9.98 21.72
C LYS A 355 13.94 -10.30 20.50
N ALA A 356 13.83 -9.48 19.43
CA ALA A 356 14.61 -9.67 18.21
C ALA A 356 16.12 -9.55 18.47
N CYS A 357 16.56 -8.56 19.26
CA CYS A 357 17.95 -8.42 19.68
C CYS A 357 18.42 -9.56 20.61
N GLY A 358 17.50 -10.24 21.31
CA GLY A 358 17.81 -11.38 22.17
C GLY A 358 18.01 -12.71 21.42
N ARG A 359 17.72 -12.76 20.11
CA ARG A 359 17.97 -13.96 19.29
C ARG A 359 19.45 -14.07 18.90
N GLN A 360 19.86 -15.25 18.42
CA GLN A 360 21.25 -15.46 17.98
C GLN A 360 21.61 -14.50 16.85
N GLY A 361 22.53 -13.57 17.12
CA GLY A 361 22.92 -12.48 16.24
C GLY A 361 24.06 -11.66 16.83
N ALA A 362 24.49 -10.62 16.11
CA ALA A 362 25.50 -9.67 16.59
C ALA A 362 24.86 -8.38 17.15
N GLU A 363 23.55 -8.24 17.02
CA GLU A 363 22.73 -7.14 17.51
C GLU A 363 22.60 -7.21 19.04
N SER A 364 22.51 -6.06 19.70
CA SER A 364 22.35 -6.03 21.16
C SER A 364 21.51 -4.86 21.64
N PHE A 365 20.83 -5.08 22.76
CA PHE A 365 20.05 -4.08 23.47
C PHE A 365 20.50 -4.02 24.93
N THR A 366 20.82 -2.83 25.43
CA THR A 366 21.20 -2.58 26.82
C THR A 366 20.37 -1.45 27.39
N HIS A 367 19.65 -1.73 28.47
CA HIS A 367 18.93 -0.72 29.25
C HIS A 367 19.86 -0.15 30.34
N VAL A 368 19.97 1.17 30.41
CA VAL A 368 20.83 1.88 31.37
C VAL A 368 19.97 2.83 32.19
N VAL A 369 20.07 2.73 33.51
CA VAL A 369 19.31 3.57 34.45
C VAL A 369 20.26 4.55 35.11
N CYS A 370 20.06 5.85 34.87
CA CYS A 370 20.79 6.91 35.54
C CYS A 370 20.04 8.25 35.40
N ASP A 371 20.26 9.18 36.33
CA ASP A 371 19.71 10.54 36.20
C ASP A 371 20.57 11.42 35.29
N ASP A 372 21.88 11.40 35.55
CA ASP A 372 22.84 12.23 34.87
C ASP A 372 23.62 11.43 33.82
N VAL A 373 23.55 11.94 32.59
CA VAL A 373 24.36 11.48 31.45
C VAL A 373 25.25 12.65 31.08
N HIS A 374 26.56 12.47 31.24
CA HIS A 374 27.54 13.49 30.88
C HIS A 374 28.56 12.93 29.90
N GLN A 375 28.85 13.73 28.88
CA GLN A 375 29.89 13.40 27.93
C GLN A 375 31.25 13.48 28.64
N ILE A 376 32.07 12.45 28.47
CA ILE A 376 33.44 12.38 28.99
C ILE A 376 34.44 12.30 27.83
N ALA A 377 35.72 12.49 28.14
CA ALA A 377 36.77 12.51 27.12
C ALA A 377 36.84 11.17 26.35
N SER A 378 37.15 11.27 25.06
CA SER A 378 37.51 10.11 24.24
C SER A 378 38.81 9.48 24.74
N GLU A 379 38.98 8.17 24.55
CA GLU A 379 40.17 7.40 24.98
C GLU A 379 40.84 6.76 23.75
N PRO A 380 42.13 6.40 23.86
CA PRO A 380 42.82 5.65 22.80
C PRO A 380 42.11 4.32 22.52
N GLY A 381 41.47 4.20 21.36
CA GLY A 381 40.71 3.01 20.94
C GLY A 381 39.26 3.29 20.53
N ASP A 382 38.72 4.48 20.82
CA ASP A 382 37.43 4.88 20.29
C ASP A 382 37.46 5.02 18.77
N ALA A 383 36.37 4.60 18.13
CA ALA A 383 36.17 4.88 16.72
C ALA A 383 36.08 6.40 16.49
N GLN A 384 36.62 6.84 15.36
CA GLN A 384 36.60 8.25 14.97
C GLN A 384 35.15 8.71 14.79
N GLY A 385 34.76 9.77 15.51
CA GLY A 385 33.40 10.32 15.48
C GLY A 385 32.49 9.83 16.62
N SER A 386 32.84 8.73 17.29
CA SER A 386 32.10 8.23 18.46
C SER A 386 32.32 9.13 19.67
N ARG A 387 31.31 9.18 20.55
CA ARG A 387 31.31 9.98 21.78
C ARG A 387 31.14 9.07 23.00
N ARG A 388 31.91 9.33 24.05
CA ARG A 388 31.84 8.60 25.32
C ARG A 388 30.96 9.33 26.33
N PHE A 389 30.10 8.58 27.00
CA PHE A 389 29.19 9.06 28.03
C PHE A 389 29.34 8.23 29.30
N ALA A 390 29.37 8.91 30.43
CA ALA A 390 29.20 8.29 31.73
C ALA A 390 27.71 8.34 32.13
N CYS A 391 27.16 7.16 32.38
CA CYS A 391 25.77 6.93 32.74
C CYS A 391 25.76 6.16 34.07
N GLY A 392 25.87 6.88 35.20
CA GLY A 392 26.08 6.25 36.51
C GLY A 392 27.40 5.47 36.54
N ALA A 393 27.34 4.17 36.84
CA ALA A 393 28.51 3.28 36.84
C ALA A 393 28.86 2.71 35.45
N THR A 394 28.03 2.97 34.44
CA THR A 394 28.19 2.42 33.09
C THR A 394 28.78 3.48 32.16
N THR A 395 29.78 3.08 31.38
CA THR A 395 30.33 3.90 30.30
C THR A 395 29.76 3.45 28.97
N VAL A 396 29.24 4.37 28.16
CA VAL A 396 28.69 4.12 26.84
C VAL A 396 29.51 4.87 25.80
N VAL A 397 30.00 4.17 24.78
CA VAL A 397 30.62 4.78 23.59
C VAL A 397 29.61 4.66 22.46
N ALA A 398 29.12 5.79 21.94
CA ALA A 398 28.07 5.81 20.93
C ALA A 398 28.50 6.59 19.69
N ASP A 399 28.24 6.03 18.52
CA ASP A 399 28.44 6.68 17.22
C ASP A 399 27.38 7.77 17.02
N TRP A 400 26.16 7.49 17.48
CA TRP A 400 25.04 8.42 17.38
C TRP A 400 24.30 8.56 18.69
N VAL A 401 23.84 9.78 18.98
CA VAL A 401 23.13 10.12 20.21
C VAL A 401 21.82 10.79 19.87
N ILE A 402 20.73 10.29 20.46
CA ILE A 402 19.38 10.83 20.32
C ILE A 402 18.86 11.16 21.71
N THR A 403 18.42 12.39 21.93
CA THR A 403 17.88 12.83 23.22
C THR A 403 16.43 13.24 23.10
N ARG A 404 15.57 12.65 23.94
CA ARG A 404 14.11 12.84 24.00
C ARG A 404 13.67 13.01 25.45
N ARG A 405 14.34 13.92 26.18
CA ARG A 405 14.05 14.28 27.58
C ARG A 405 12.88 15.26 27.76
N GLY A 406 12.07 15.44 26.72
CA GLY A 406 10.93 16.34 26.70
C GLY A 406 11.30 17.82 26.41
N PRO A 407 10.27 18.66 26.20
CA PRO A 407 10.41 20.09 25.93
C PRO A 407 10.57 20.93 27.20
N GLY A 408 11.15 22.13 27.07
CA GLY A 408 11.24 23.12 28.14
C GLY A 408 9.89 23.79 28.47
N ARG A 409 8.99 23.07 29.15
CA ARG A 409 7.61 23.50 29.45
C ARG A 409 7.56 24.79 30.29
N GLU A 410 8.43 24.93 31.28
CA GLU A 410 8.47 26.11 32.15
C GLU A 410 8.79 27.38 31.35
N THR A 411 9.78 27.30 30.44
CA THR A 411 10.21 28.42 29.61
C THR A 411 9.09 28.97 28.74
N ILE A 412 8.26 28.12 28.16
CA ILE A 412 7.15 28.56 27.30
C ILE A 412 5.93 29.04 28.09
N ARG A 413 5.77 28.59 29.35
CA ARG A 413 4.68 28.98 30.25
C ARG A 413 4.96 30.28 30.98
N GLN A 414 6.23 30.63 31.19
CA GLN A 414 6.65 31.80 31.96
C GLN A 414 5.96 33.12 31.53
N PRO A 415 5.83 33.46 30.24
CA PRO A 415 5.09 34.65 29.82
C PRO A 415 3.65 34.77 30.36
N PHE A 416 3.07 33.66 30.82
CA PHE A 416 1.70 33.54 31.31
C PHE A 416 1.62 33.07 32.77
N ALA A 417 2.74 33.04 33.52
CA ALA A 417 2.78 32.51 34.88
C ALA A 417 1.78 33.22 35.83
N ASN A 418 1.55 34.51 35.62
CA ASN A 418 0.56 35.31 36.36
C ASN A 418 -0.89 34.85 36.14
N LEU A 419 -1.19 34.25 34.98
CA LEU A 419 -2.50 33.68 34.67
C LEU A 419 -2.59 32.23 35.11
N LEU A 420 -1.53 31.45 34.90
CA LEU A 420 -1.50 30.00 35.13
C LEU A 420 -1.37 29.59 36.60
N ALA A 421 -1.19 30.55 37.52
CA ALA A 421 -1.10 30.27 38.95
C ALA A 421 -2.32 29.48 39.45
N GLY A 422 -2.08 28.27 39.98
CA GLY A 422 -3.11 27.36 40.49
C GLY A 422 -3.73 26.41 39.45
N PHE A 423 -3.61 26.73 38.15
CA PHE A 423 -4.28 25.95 37.09
C PHE A 423 -3.79 24.50 37.00
N GLU A 424 -2.51 24.22 37.27
CA GLU A 424 -1.99 22.84 37.23
C GLU A 424 -2.72 21.91 38.22
N VAL A 425 -3.04 22.41 39.41
CA VAL A 425 -3.77 21.65 40.44
C VAL A 425 -5.24 21.47 40.02
N GLU A 426 -5.86 22.53 39.50
CA GLU A 426 -7.24 22.50 38.98
C GLU A 426 -7.37 21.46 37.86
N HIS A 427 -6.45 21.49 36.89
CA HIS A 427 -6.44 20.59 35.75
C HIS A 427 -6.10 19.15 36.17
N ALA A 428 -5.19 18.93 37.12
CA ALA A 428 -4.90 17.59 37.65
C ALA A 428 -6.15 16.95 38.29
N ALA A 429 -6.95 17.72 39.04
CA ALA A 429 -8.21 17.24 39.60
C ALA A 429 -9.23 16.87 38.50
N TRP A 430 -9.28 17.65 37.42
CA TRP A 430 -10.12 17.34 36.26
C TRP A 430 -9.67 16.05 35.54
N VAL A 431 -8.37 15.86 35.35
CA VAL A 431 -7.80 14.63 34.78
C VAL A 431 -8.16 13.40 35.63
N GLN A 432 -8.12 13.52 36.96
CA GLN A 432 -8.54 12.45 37.87
C GLN A 432 -10.03 12.11 37.75
N ALA A 433 -10.89 13.10 37.48
CA ALA A 433 -12.31 12.86 37.26
C ALA A 433 -12.60 12.20 35.89
N PHE A 434 -11.76 12.47 34.88
CA PHE A 434 -11.95 12.01 33.50
C PHE A 434 -10.68 11.39 32.90
N PRO A 435 -10.16 10.28 33.46
CA PRO A 435 -8.85 9.73 33.08
C PRO A 435 -8.80 9.20 31.64
N ALA A 436 -9.91 8.65 31.12
CA ALA A 436 -9.96 8.14 29.75
C ALA A 436 -10.04 9.28 28.71
N ASP A 437 -10.97 10.21 28.90
CA ASP A 437 -11.22 11.32 27.96
C ASP A 437 -10.06 12.34 27.95
N SER A 438 -9.32 12.50 29.06
CA SER A 438 -8.15 13.39 29.14
C SER A 438 -6.94 12.86 28.34
N ILE A 439 -6.76 11.54 28.26
CA ILE A 439 -5.64 10.90 27.55
C ILE A 439 -5.92 10.77 26.05
N ALA A 440 -7.13 10.30 25.69
CA ALA A 440 -7.51 10.02 24.31
C ALA A 440 -8.88 10.66 24.01
N PRO A 441 -8.91 11.98 23.77
CA PRO A 441 -10.17 12.69 23.55
C PRO A 441 -10.83 12.22 22.25
N LYS A 442 -12.14 12.01 22.32
CA LYS A 442 -12.98 11.71 21.15
C LYS A 442 -13.85 12.90 20.83
N LEU A 443 -14.01 13.18 19.54
CA LEU A 443 -14.92 14.22 19.10
C LEU A 443 -16.36 13.79 19.35
N ASN A 444 -17.10 14.57 20.12
CA ASN A 444 -18.50 14.34 20.43
C ASN A 444 -19.33 14.44 19.13
N PRO A 445 -20.24 13.49 18.84
CA PRO A 445 -21.10 13.56 17.66
C PRO A 445 -21.88 14.88 17.52
N ALA A 446 -22.28 15.51 18.64
CA ALA A 446 -22.95 16.82 18.61
C ALA A 446 -22.00 17.92 18.12
N THR A 447 -20.74 17.91 18.57
CA THR A 447 -19.68 18.81 18.10
C THR A 447 -19.38 18.59 16.62
N TYR A 448 -19.28 17.33 16.19
CA TYR A 448 -19.08 16.96 14.78
C TYR A 448 -20.20 17.51 13.89
N GLU A 449 -21.47 17.19 14.20
CA GLU A 449 -22.62 17.63 13.41
C GLU A 449 -22.80 19.15 13.44
N HIS A 450 -22.42 19.82 14.52
CA HIS A 450 -22.41 21.28 14.58
C HIS A 450 -21.45 21.89 13.57
N PHE A 451 -20.18 21.48 13.58
CA PHE A 451 -19.19 22.03 12.64
C PHE A 451 -19.41 21.58 11.21
N LYS A 452 -19.92 20.37 10.98
CA LYS A 452 -20.31 19.92 9.65
C LYS A 452 -21.41 20.80 9.04
N ARG A 453 -22.40 21.18 9.85
CA ARG A 453 -23.46 22.13 9.44
C ARG A 453 -22.88 23.51 9.12
N LEU A 454 -21.98 24.03 9.97
CA LEU A 454 -21.32 25.32 9.75
C LEU A 454 -20.42 25.31 8.49
N ALA A 455 -19.68 24.24 8.27
CA ALA A 455 -18.86 24.04 7.07
C ALA A 455 -19.72 24.05 5.79
N ALA A 456 -20.87 23.36 5.83
CA ALA A 456 -21.82 23.36 4.72
C ALA A 456 -22.44 24.76 4.48
N GLN A 457 -22.82 25.48 5.54
CA GLN A 457 -23.35 26.85 5.44
C GLN A 457 -22.32 27.85 4.91
N ALA A 458 -21.04 27.62 5.22
CA ALA A 458 -19.92 28.41 4.72
C ALA A 458 -19.43 27.95 3.32
N GLU A 459 -20.12 26.98 2.70
CA GLU A 459 -19.80 26.43 1.37
C GLU A 459 -18.35 25.93 1.26
N LEU A 460 -17.80 25.38 2.35
CA LEU A 460 -16.45 24.85 2.33
C LEU A 460 -16.34 23.65 1.39
N PRO A 461 -15.26 23.55 0.60
CA PRO A 461 -15.04 22.40 -0.27
C PRO A 461 -14.83 21.13 0.56
N PRO A 462 -15.14 19.94 0.01
CA PRO A 462 -14.84 18.68 0.70
C PRO A 462 -13.32 18.49 0.88
N PRO A 463 -12.91 17.62 1.82
CA PRO A 463 -11.50 17.32 2.03
C PRO A 463 -10.81 16.85 0.75
N ARG A 464 -9.53 17.21 0.57
CA ARG A 464 -8.85 16.97 -0.72
C ARG A 464 -8.62 15.52 -1.06
N TYR A 465 -8.51 14.65 -0.06
CA TYR A 465 -8.42 13.22 -0.37
C TYR A 465 -9.71 12.72 -1.04
N HIS A 466 -10.89 13.28 -0.73
CA HIS A 466 -12.12 13.01 -1.47
C HIS A 466 -12.09 13.60 -2.88
N ILE A 467 -11.63 14.85 -3.04
CA ILE A 467 -11.47 15.46 -4.37
C ILE A 467 -10.52 14.63 -5.23
N ASN A 468 -9.38 14.24 -4.69
CA ASN A 468 -8.39 13.41 -5.38
C ASN A 468 -8.96 12.04 -5.73
N ALA A 469 -9.73 11.41 -4.84
CA ALA A 469 -10.40 10.14 -5.13
C ALA A 469 -11.44 10.29 -6.24
N LEU A 470 -12.20 11.39 -6.24
CA LEU A 470 -13.17 11.69 -7.29
C LEU A 470 -12.49 11.97 -8.63
N LEU A 471 -11.39 12.73 -8.64
CA LEU A 471 -10.58 12.97 -9.83
C LEU A 471 -9.93 11.69 -10.36
N ALA A 472 -9.42 10.83 -9.48
CA ALA A 472 -8.86 9.53 -9.85
C ALA A 472 -9.93 8.56 -10.38
N ALA A 473 -11.18 8.73 -9.95
CA ALA A 473 -12.31 7.96 -10.45
C ALA A 473 -12.90 8.50 -11.76
N LEU A 474 -12.43 9.63 -12.28
CA LEU A 474 -12.89 10.16 -13.57
C LEU A 474 -12.51 9.18 -14.69
N PRO A 475 -13.43 8.90 -15.64
CA PRO A 475 -13.13 8.03 -16.75
C PRO A 475 -11.99 8.58 -17.60
N ARG A 476 -11.08 7.70 -18.03
CA ARG A 476 -10.11 8.02 -19.08
C ARG A 476 -10.79 7.81 -20.42
N SER A 477 -10.71 8.78 -21.31
CA SER A 477 -11.40 8.75 -22.60
C SER A 477 -10.45 8.55 -23.76
N VAL A 478 -10.84 7.69 -24.71
CA VAL A 478 -10.11 7.42 -25.96
C VAL A 478 -11.09 7.47 -27.13
N LYS A 479 -10.63 7.98 -28.28
CA LYS A 479 -11.39 8.06 -29.52
C LYS A 479 -10.61 7.46 -30.68
N LEU A 480 -11.30 6.61 -31.45
CA LEU A 480 -10.84 6.02 -32.68
C LEU A 480 -11.80 6.33 -33.83
N TRP A 481 -11.29 6.81 -34.95
CA TRP A 481 -12.06 6.98 -36.19
C TRP A 481 -11.18 6.97 -37.43
N LEU A 482 -11.79 6.71 -38.58
CA LEU A 482 -11.13 6.79 -39.88
C LEU A 482 -11.20 8.23 -40.42
N THR A 483 -10.07 8.71 -40.94
CA THR A 483 -9.94 10.03 -41.57
C THR A 483 -9.02 9.93 -42.78
N GLY A 484 -9.55 10.18 -43.98
CA GLY A 484 -8.76 10.11 -45.21
C GLY A 484 -8.20 8.71 -45.53
N GLY A 485 -8.83 7.65 -45.05
CA GLY A 485 -8.38 6.26 -45.22
C GLY A 485 -7.47 5.76 -44.08
N ASP A 486 -6.87 6.67 -43.31
CA ASP A 486 -6.07 6.33 -42.13
C ASP A 486 -6.93 6.23 -40.87
N ALA A 487 -6.42 5.50 -39.88
CA ALA A 487 -7.02 5.45 -38.55
C ALA A 487 -6.40 6.51 -37.64
N ARG A 488 -7.26 7.24 -36.92
CA ARG A 488 -6.86 8.26 -35.96
C ARG A 488 -7.23 7.87 -34.55
N TRP A 489 -6.23 7.84 -33.68
CA TRP A 489 -6.33 7.63 -32.24
C TRP A 489 -6.11 8.96 -31.51
N SER A 490 -6.93 9.28 -30.52
CA SER A 490 -6.68 10.38 -29.56
C SER A 490 -7.28 10.05 -28.21
N GLY A 491 -6.77 10.63 -27.13
CA GLY A 491 -7.34 10.47 -25.80
C GLY A 491 -6.35 10.70 -24.66
N ASP A 492 -6.84 10.43 -23.45
CA ASP A 492 -6.07 10.50 -22.19
C ASP A 492 -5.06 9.35 -22.06
N VAL A 493 -5.05 8.43 -23.02
CA VAL A 493 -4.11 7.31 -23.13
C VAL A 493 -3.41 7.46 -24.46
N ALA A 494 -2.10 7.74 -24.43
CA ALA A 494 -1.29 7.71 -25.63
C ALA A 494 -1.24 6.29 -26.20
N LEU A 495 -1.11 6.15 -27.51
CA LEU A 495 -1.07 4.83 -28.17
C LEU A 495 0.08 3.95 -27.63
N ALA A 496 1.22 4.54 -27.29
CA ALA A 496 2.36 3.84 -26.69
C ALA A 496 2.04 3.23 -25.32
N ASP A 497 1.06 3.79 -24.61
CA ASP A 497 0.66 3.37 -23.26
C ASP A 497 -0.60 2.50 -23.27
N VAL A 498 -1.06 2.02 -24.44
CA VAL A 498 -2.32 1.27 -24.56
C VAL A 498 -2.38 0.03 -23.65
N ALA A 499 -1.25 -0.62 -23.38
CA ALA A 499 -1.15 -1.77 -22.48
C ALA A 499 -1.45 -1.41 -21.01
N THR A 500 -1.33 -0.14 -20.61
CA THR A 500 -1.69 0.31 -19.25
C THR A 500 -3.18 0.10 -18.96
N LEU A 501 -4.03 0.02 -19.99
CA LEU A 501 -5.45 -0.27 -19.87
C LEU A 501 -5.73 -1.69 -19.36
N TRP A 502 -4.78 -2.61 -19.48
CA TRP A 502 -4.85 -3.95 -18.87
C TRP A 502 -4.17 -4.00 -17.50
N SER A 503 -3.52 -2.92 -17.05
CA SER A 503 -2.87 -2.85 -15.74
C SER A 503 -3.67 -2.05 -14.71
N ASP A 504 -4.50 -1.12 -15.16
CA ASP A 504 -5.33 -0.26 -14.31
C ASP A 504 -6.70 -0.90 -14.03
N ASP A 505 -6.95 -1.24 -12.77
CA ASP A 505 -8.21 -1.82 -12.30
C ASP A 505 -9.13 -0.78 -11.66
N THR A 506 -8.67 0.47 -11.58
CA THR A 506 -9.31 1.54 -10.80
C THR A 506 -10.07 2.52 -11.68
N SER A 507 -9.52 2.91 -12.83
CA SER A 507 -10.15 3.90 -13.72
C SER A 507 -11.10 3.24 -14.71
N LEU A 508 -12.26 3.86 -14.97
CA LEU A 508 -13.11 3.47 -16.10
C LEU A 508 -12.49 3.96 -17.41
N LEU A 509 -12.40 3.10 -18.43
CA LEU A 509 -12.06 3.50 -19.79
C LEU A 509 -13.33 3.73 -20.61
N GLU A 510 -13.49 4.92 -21.19
CA GLU A 510 -14.47 5.18 -22.24
C GLU A 510 -13.78 5.13 -23.61
N LEU A 511 -13.96 4.03 -24.34
CA LEU A 511 -13.41 3.88 -25.69
C LEU A 511 -14.51 4.19 -26.72
N THR A 512 -14.38 5.30 -27.42
CA THR A 512 -15.30 5.70 -28.49
C THR A 512 -14.75 5.27 -29.84
N VAL A 513 -15.48 4.45 -30.58
CA VAL A 513 -15.09 4.01 -31.93
C VAL A 513 -16.19 4.39 -32.93
N ILE A 514 -15.89 5.37 -33.79
CA ILE A 514 -16.89 5.99 -34.67
C ILE A 514 -17.31 5.05 -35.80
N ASN A 515 -16.36 4.30 -36.35
CA ASN A 515 -16.57 3.45 -37.51
C ASN A 515 -17.02 2.05 -37.10
N ALA A 516 -17.76 1.40 -37.99
CA ALA A 516 -18.20 0.01 -37.81
C ALA A 516 -17.05 -1.00 -38.08
N PRO A 517 -17.14 -2.25 -37.58
CA PRO A 517 -16.07 -3.23 -37.74
C PRO A 517 -15.68 -3.50 -39.20
N ASP A 518 -16.68 -3.57 -40.09
CA ASP A 518 -16.50 -3.76 -41.54
C ASP A 518 -15.75 -2.60 -42.21
N GLN A 519 -15.87 -1.39 -41.65
CA GLN A 519 -15.20 -0.20 -42.17
C GLN A 519 -13.74 -0.07 -41.69
N LEU A 520 -13.45 -0.51 -40.47
CA LEU A 520 -12.11 -0.46 -39.88
C LEU A 520 -11.11 -1.42 -40.54
N GLY A 521 -11.62 -2.41 -41.28
CA GLY A 521 -10.83 -3.54 -41.75
C GLY A 521 -10.63 -4.59 -40.67
N THR A 522 -10.36 -5.82 -41.11
CA THR A 522 -10.29 -7.00 -40.25
C THR A 522 -9.28 -6.82 -39.12
N SER A 523 -8.04 -6.41 -39.42
CA SER A 523 -6.96 -6.32 -38.42
C SER A 523 -7.30 -5.36 -37.27
N LEU A 524 -7.77 -4.15 -37.60
CA LEU A 524 -8.05 -3.12 -36.61
C LEU A 524 -9.31 -3.43 -35.80
N ALA A 525 -10.36 -3.95 -36.44
CA ALA A 525 -11.56 -4.39 -35.73
C ALA A 525 -11.23 -5.47 -34.68
N HIS A 526 -10.40 -6.46 -35.02
CA HIS A 526 -9.95 -7.48 -34.08
C HIS A 526 -9.06 -6.90 -32.96
N ALA A 527 -8.11 -6.01 -33.26
CA ALA A 527 -7.29 -5.36 -32.23
C ALA A 527 -8.13 -4.60 -31.19
N ILE A 528 -9.18 -3.91 -31.64
CA ILE A 528 -10.12 -3.19 -30.76
C ILE A 528 -10.99 -4.17 -29.96
N ALA A 529 -11.50 -5.22 -30.59
CA ALA A 529 -12.25 -6.27 -29.89
C ALA A 529 -11.38 -6.91 -28.78
N ARG A 530 -10.13 -7.24 -29.08
CA ARG A 530 -9.15 -7.77 -28.13
C ARG A 530 -8.95 -6.84 -26.94
N LEU A 531 -8.68 -5.57 -27.19
CA LEU A 531 -8.50 -4.57 -26.14
C LEU A 531 -9.75 -4.50 -25.24
N ALA A 532 -10.92 -4.41 -25.84
CA ALA A 532 -12.18 -4.16 -25.15
C ALA A 532 -12.72 -5.38 -24.38
N ILE A 533 -12.66 -6.59 -24.95
CA ILE A 533 -13.14 -7.83 -24.30
C ILE A 533 -12.34 -8.13 -23.03
N HIS A 534 -11.05 -7.78 -23.02
CA HIS A 534 -10.14 -8.11 -21.92
C HIS A 534 -9.88 -6.98 -20.92
N ALA A 535 -10.42 -5.78 -21.16
CA ALA A 535 -10.37 -4.68 -20.21
C ALA A 535 -11.40 -4.89 -19.07
N LEU A 536 -10.96 -4.81 -17.81
CA LEU A 536 -11.84 -5.07 -16.66
C LEU A 536 -12.90 -3.98 -16.45
N ARG A 537 -12.58 -2.73 -16.79
CA ARG A 537 -13.46 -1.57 -16.61
C ARG A 537 -13.49 -0.73 -17.87
N ILE A 538 -14.37 -1.09 -18.79
CA ILE A 538 -14.55 -0.38 -20.06
C ILE A 538 -16.02 -0.14 -20.37
N ASP A 539 -16.31 1.04 -20.93
CA ASP A 539 -17.51 1.32 -21.70
C ASP A 539 -17.08 1.54 -23.17
N LEU A 540 -17.62 0.73 -24.08
CA LEU A 540 -17.36 0.84 -25.51
C LEU A 540 -18.49 1.62 -26.18
N LEU A 541 -18.21 2.87 -26.56
CA LEU A 541 -19.16 3.80 -27.18
C LEU A 541 -19.09 3.65 -28.71
N VAL A 542 -20.10 3.02 -29.29
CA VAL A 542 -20.11 2.58 -30.71
C VAL A 542 -21.52 2.60 -31.30
N ASP A 543 -21.64 2.35 -32.60
CA ASP A 543 -22.90 1.88 -33.20
C ASP A 543 -23.18 0.46 -32.69
N VAL A 544 -23.99 0.36 -31.64
CA VAL A 544 -24.30 -0.88 -30.92
C VAL A 544 -24.85 -1.96 -31.87
N ALA A 545 -25.66 -1.58 -32.87
CA ALA A 545 -26.26 -2.54 -33.79
C ALA A 545 -25.21 -3.23 -34.65
N ARG A 546 -24.17 -2.50 -35.07
CA ARG A 546 -23.10 -3.02 -35.94
C ARG A 546 -21.99 -3.75 -35.18
N TRP A 547 -21.72 -3.36 -33.94
CA TRP A 547 -20.63 -3.94 -33.15
C TRP A 547 -21.03 -5.19 -32.34
N ARG A 548 -22.30 -5.29 -31.92
CA ARG A 548 -22.73 -6.35 -31.00
C ARG A 548 -22.47 -7.75 -31.52
N ALA A 549 -22.89 -8.06 -32.75
CA ALA A 549 -22.74 -9.39 -33.32
C ALA A 549 -21.25 -9.79 -33.46
N PHE A 550 -20.42 -8.85 -33.91
CA PHE A 550 -18.97 -9.05 -34.05
C PHE A 550 -18.30 -9.37 -32.70
N LEU A 551 -18.60 -8.61 -31.65
CA LEU A 551 -18.00 -8.83 -30.33
C LEU A 551 -18.53 -10.10 -29.65
N VAL A 552 -19.81 -10.42 -29.82
CA VAL A 552 -20.42 -11.65 -29.28
C VAL A 552 -19.76 -12.89 -29.89
N ALA A 553 -19.57 -12.92 -31.22
CA ALA A 553 -18.89 -14.01 -31.93
C ALA A 553 -17.44 -14.22 -31.46
N LEU A 554 -16.76 -13.15 -31.04
CA LEU A 554 -15.37 -13.18 -30.55
C LEU A 554 -15.26 -13.32 -29.02
N SER A 555 -16.38 -13.47 -28.29
CA SER A 555 -16.38 -13.59 -26.84
C SER A 555 -17.28 -14.73 -26.35
N SER A 556 -18.56 -14.45 -26.06
CA SER A 556 -19.48 -15.42 -25.45
C SER A 556 -19.90 -16.55 -26.38
N GLU A 557 -19.83 -16.33 -27.70
CA GLU A 557 -20.13 -17.35 -28.73
C GLU A 557 -18.87 -17.86 -29.45
N SER A 558 -17.68 -17.57 -28.93
CA SER A 558 -16.44 -18.07 -29.54
C SER A 558 -16.40 -19.61 -29.47
N PRO A 559 -16.08 -20.28 -30.59
CA PRO A 559 -15.95 -21.73 -30.62
C PRO A 559 -14.72 -22.26 -29.88
N ASN A 560 -13.78 -21.40 -29.45
CA ASN A 560 -12.49 -21.81 -28.89
C ASN A 560 -12.34 -21.48 -27.39
N THR A 561 -13.22 -20.66 -26.81
CA THR A 561 -13.13 -20.30 -25.40
C THR A 561 -14.48 -20.21 -24.71
N GLY A 562 -14.49 -20.50 -23.41
CA GLY A 562 -15.66 -20.34 -22.54
C GLY A 562 -15.43 -19.22 -21.53
N GLY A 563 -16.50 -18.52 -21.16
CA GLY A 563 -16.48 -17.57 -20.03
C GLY A 563 -16.05 -16.15 -20.35
N LEU A 564 -15.67 -15.83 -21.59
CA LEU A 564 -15.54 -14.44 -22.03
C LEU A 564 -16.93 -13.80 -22.22
N ARG A 565 -17.05 -12.53 -21.87
CA ARG A 565 -18.26 -11.73 -22.07
C ARG A 565 -17.94 -10.55 -22.98
N PRO A 566 -18.86 -10.12 -23.85
CA PRO A 566 -18.68 -8.89 -24.60
C PRO A 566 -18.63 -7.69 -23.63
N PRO A 567 -17.84 -6.65 -23.94
CA PRO A 567 -17.80 -5.44 -23.12
C PRO A 567 -19.16 -4.73 -23.10
N PRO A 568 -19.47 -3.94 -22.06
CA PRO A 568 -20.62 -3.05 -22.07
C PRO A 568 -20.60 -2.13 -23.30
N LEU A 569 -21.70 -2.13 -24.06
CA LEU A 569 -21.87 -1.30 -25.25
C LEU A 569 -22.80 -0.14 -24.97
N ARG A 570 -22.37 1.07 -25.33
CA ARG A 570 -23.19 2.29 -25.27
C ARG A 570 -23.29 2.91 -26.65
N ALA A 571 -24.39 3.62 -26.91
CA ALA A 571 -24.53 4.39 -28.14
C ALA A 571 -23.44 5.49 -28.19
N LEU A 572 -23.02 5.85 -29.39
CA LEU A 572 -22.07 6.95 -29.62
C LEU A 572 -22.51 8.22 -28.86
N GLY A 573 -21.57 8.77 -28.09
CA GLY A 573 -21.80 9.91 -27.21
C GLY A 573 -20.51 10.29 -26.47
N GLY A 574 -20.65 11.07 -25.40
CA GLY A 574 -19.53 11.48 -24.54
C GLY A 574 -18.72 12.67 -25.08
N HIS A 575 -17.67 13.02 -24.34
CA HIS A 575 -16.75 14.11 -24.66
C HIS A 575 -15.32 13.57 -24.79
N PRO A 576 -15.03 12.78 -25.85
CA PRO A 576 -13.74 12.14 -25.99
C PRO A 576 -12.59 13.15 -26.04
N SER A 577 -11.54 12.86 -25.27
CA SER A 577 -10.31 13.64 -25.23
C SER A 577 -9.60 13.66 -26.60
N ILE A 578 -9.05 14.82 -26.93
CA ILE A 578 -8.30 15.09 -28.17
C ILE A 578 -6.77 15.09 -27.94
N LEU A 579 -6.33 14.70 -26.74
CA LEU A 579 -4.92 14.62 -26.39
C LEU A 579 -4.23 13.47 -27.14
N ASN A 580 -2.89 13.49 -27.18
CA ASN A 580 -2.06 12.44 -27.77
C ASN A 580 -2.49 11.95 -29.17
N PRO A 581 -2.82 12.84 -30.14
CA PRO A 581 -3.35 12.41 -31.42
C PRO A 581 -2.30 11.73 -32.29
N VAL A 582 -2.65 10.60 -32.88
CA VAL A 582 -1.86 9.87 -33.89
C VAL A 582 -2.77 9.52 -35.06
N THR A 583 -2.30 9.71 -36.29
CA THR A 583 -2.97 9.27 -37.53
C THR A 583 -2.00 8.39 -38.30
N ILE A 584 -2.36 7.12 -38.49
CA ILE A 584 -1.54 6.10 -39.17
C ILE A 584 -2.44 5.09 -39.90
N PRO A 585 -1.91 4.29 -40.83
CA PRO A 585 -2.68 3.25 -41.51
C PRO A 585 -3.37 2.27 -40.52
N PRO A 586 -4.60 1.79 -40.81
CA PRO A 586 -5.34 0.93 -39.89
C PRO A 586 -4.60 -0.35 -39.46
N ASP A 587 -3.88 -1.00 -40.39
CA ASP A 587 -3.11 -2.20 -40.09
C ASP A 587 -1.90 -1.92 -39.19
N GLU A 588 -1.25 -0.76 -39.35
CA GLU A 588 -0.15 -0.33 -38.50
C GLU A 588 -0.62 -0.03 -37.07
N LEU A 589 -1.79 0.60 -36.94
CA LEU A 589 -2.43 0.83 -35.65
C LEU A 589 -2.79 -0.50 -34.97
N ALA A 590 -3.39 -1.44 -35.72
CA ALA A 590 -3.72 -2.77 -35.22
C ALA A 590 -2.47 -3.52 -34.72
N ALA A 591 -1.39 -3.48 -35.49
CA ALA A 591 -0.11 -4.09 -35.13
C ALA A 591 0.50 -3.45 -33.88
N THR A 592 0.39 -2.12 -33.74
CA THR A 592 0.90 -1.39 -32.57
C THR A 592 0.13 -1.77 -31.30
N ILE A 593 -1.21 -1.80 -31.37
CA ILE A 593 -2.06 -2.22 -30.25
C ILE A 593 -1.74 -3.67 -29.85
N ASN A 594 -1.78 -4.60 -30.81
CA ASN A 594 -1.54 -6.02 -30.52
C ASN A 594 -0.15 -6.26 -29.94
N ARG A 595 0.90 -5.63 -30.46
CA ARG A 595 2.26 -5.77 -29.93
C ARG A 595 2.38 -5.31 -28.48
N ALA A 596 1.74 -4.19 -28.13
CA ALA A 596 1.72 -3.71 -26.75
C ALA A 596 0.99 -4.68 -25.81
N LEU A 597 -0.16 -5.23 -26.26
CA LEU A 597 -0.94 -6.21 -25.50
C LEU A 597 -0.22 -7.57 -25.35
N ASP A 598 0.47 -8.03 -26.40
CA ASP A 598 1.30 -9.24 -26.38
C ASP A 598 2.47 -9.09 -25.38
N GLY A 599 3.13 -7.93 -25.40
CA GLY A 599 4.20 -7.61 -24.44
C GLY A 599 3.72 -7.67 -23.00
N TRP A 600 2.54 -7.10 -22.72
CA TRP A 600 1.92 -7.18 -21.40
C TRP A 600 1.64 -8.62 -20.95
N LEU A 601 1.10 -9.46 -21.85
CA LEU A 601 0.85 -10.88 -21.54
C LEU A 601 2.14 -11.63 -21.24
N LEU A 602 3.18 -11.40 -22.03
CA LEU A 602 4.49 -12.00 -21.78
C LEU A 602 5.01 -11.62 -20.41
N GLU A 603 4.94 -10.35 -20.01
CA GLU A 603 5.36 -9.90 -18.69
C GLU A 603 4.54 -10.52 -17.55
N ALA A 604 3.22 -10.65 -17.73
CA ALA A 604 2.34 -11.28 -16.75
C ALA A 604 2.68 -12.77 -16.55
N VAL A 605 2.86 -13.51 -17.65
CA VAL A 605 3.24 -14.92 -17.63
C VAL A 605 4.66 -15.10 -17.08
N ASP A 606 5.62 -14.29 -17.50
CA ASP A 606 7.02 -14.34 -17.06
C ASP A 606 7.15 -14.09 -15.56
N ARG A 607 6.44 -13.08 -15.03
CA ARG A 607 6.41 -12.78 -13.59
C ARG A 607 5.91 -13.98 -12.78
N HIS A 608 4.86 -14.65 -13.25
CA HIS A 608 4.30 -15.82 -12.57
C HIS A 608 5.25 -17.02 -12.64
N LEU A 609 5.71 -17.39 -13.83
CA LEU A 609 6.56 -18.56 -14.04
C LEU A 609 7.93 -18.41 -13.37
N THR A 610 8.54 -17.22 -13.40
CA THR A 610 9.82 -16.96 -12.71
C THR A 610 9.67 -17.15 -11.19
N ARG A 611 8.57 -16.66 -10.60
CA ARG A 611 8.29 -16.85 -9.17
C ARG A 611 8.06 -18.32 -8.83
N TYR A 612 7.29 -19.03 -9.66
CA TYR A 612 7.08 -20.47 -9.53
C TYR A 612 8.39 -21.25 -9.59
N MET A 613 9.24 -21.00 -10.59
CA MET A 613 10.49 -21.74 -10.77
C MET A 613 11.48 -21.50 -9.61
N ARG A 614 11.64 -20.24 -9.18
CA ARG A 614 12.61 -19.87 -8.13
C ARG A 614 12.18 -20.23 -6.72
N HIS A 615 10.90 -20.05 -6.40
CA HIS A 615 10.39 -20.14 -5.04
C HIS A 615 9.36 -21.25 -4.83
N GLY A 616 8.86 -21.88 -5.91
CA GLY A 616 7.78 -22.87 -5.83
C GLY A 616 6.40 -22.24 -5.58
N GLU A 617 6.28 -20.92 -5.67
CA GLU A 617 5.06 -20.19 -5.36
C GLU A 617 4.13 -20.11 -6.59
N ASP A 618 2.94 -20.72 -6.50
CA ASP A 618 1.92 -20.73 -7.56
C ASP A 618 0.58 -20.16 -7.06
N PRO A 619 0.47 -18.84 -6.87
CA PRO A 619 -0.76 -18.23 -6.39
C PRO A 619 -1.93 -18.54 -7.33
N GLY A 620 -3.03 -19.05 -6.77
CA GLY A 620 -4.21 -19.43 -7.56
C GLY A 620 -4.07 -20.76 -8.32
N HIS A 621 -3.01 -21.54 -8.07
CA HIS A 621 -2.78 -22.85 -8.69
C HIS A 621 -2.83 -22.80 -10.24
N ALA A 622 -2.18 -21.79 -10.81
CA ALA A 622 -2.20 -21.57 -12.23
C ALA A 622 -1.45 -22.67 -12.98
N VAL A 623 -0.32 -23.18 -12.49
CA VAL A 623 0.56 -24.12 -13.22
C VAL A 623 -0.04 -25.52 -13.39
N SER A 624 -1.05 -25.90 -12.59
CA SER A 624 -1.81 -27.16 -12.66
C SER A 624 -1.09 -28.46 -12.25
N PHE A 625 0.20 -28.40 -11.90
CA PHE A 625 0.98 -29.49 -11.30
C PHE A 625 2.07 -28.93 -10.37
N VAL A 626 2.60 -29.78 -9.48
CA VAL A 626 3.73 -29.44 -8.61
C VAL A 626 5.00 -30.05 -9.19
N ALA A 627 5.98 -29.22 -9.50
CA ALA A 627 7.30 -29.65 -9.99
C ALA A 627 8.30 -29.76 -8.83
N ALA A 628 9.15 -30.78 -8.84
CA ALA A 628 10.30 -30.90 -7.95
C ALA A 628 11.31 -29.76 -8.16
N THR A 629 12.13 -29.48 -7.14
CA THR A 629 13.07 -28.34 -7.17
C THR A 629 14.09 -28.44 -8.30
N ASP A 630 14.61 -29.63 -8.58
CA ASP A 630 15.54 -29.88 -9.68
C ASP A 630 14.89 -29.68 -11.07
N LEU A 631 13.62 -30.08 -11.23
CA LEU A 631 12.86 -29.83 -12.44
C LEU A 631 12.65 -28.32 -12.67
N ARG A 632 12.28 -27.57 -11.62
CA ARG A 632 12.11 -26.12 -11.72
C ARG A 632 13.41 -25.40 -12.09
N GLN A 633 14.55 -25.84 -11.54
CA GLN A 633 15.87 -25.33 -11.89
C GLN A 633 16.23 -25.58 -13.36
N GLN A 634 15.78 -26.69 -13.95
CA GLN A 634 15.98 -26.98 -15.37
C GLN A 634 15.03 -26.20 -16.30
N MET A 635 13.81 -25.89 -15.84
CA MET A 635 12.84 -25.09 -16.60
C MET A 635 13.29 -23.63 -16.75
N GLU A 636 13.92 -23.05 -15.73
CA GLU A 636 14.31 -21.63 -15.70
C GLU A 636 15.17 -21.18 -16.90
N PRO A 637 16.31 -21.82 -17.24
CA PRO A 637 17.12 -21.39 -18.38
C PRO A 637 16.40 -21.54 -19.73
N ILE A 638 15.51 -22.53 -19.88
CA ILE A 638 14.71 -22.71 -21.09
C ILE A 638 13.71 -21.56 -21.24
N TRP A 639 13.01 -21.22 -20.15
CA TRP A 639 12.05 -20.11 -20.15
C TRP A 639 12.74 -18.77 -20.46
N GLN A 640 13.89 -18.50 -19.85
CA GLN A 640 14.64 -17.27 -20.12
C GLN A 640 15.05 -17.15 -21.59
N ASN A 641 15.44 -18.26 -22.22
CA ASN A 641 15.72 -18.29 -23.66
C ASN A 641 14.46 -17.99 -24.49
N TRP A 642 13.31 -18.58 -24.13
CA TRP A 642 12.05 -18.34 -24.83
C TRP A 642 11.61 -16.87 -24.71
N VAL A 643 11.68 -16.29 -23.50
CA VAL A 643 11.36 -14.87 -23.26
C VAL A 643 12.23 -13.95 -24.11
N GLN A 644 13.54 -14.22 -24.21
CA GLN A 644 14.44 -13.44 -25.08
C GLN A 644 14.01 -13.51 -26.56
N ARG A 645 13.67 -14.71 -27.05
CA ARG A 645 13.19 -14.89 -28.44
C ARG A 645 11.86 -14.18 -28.67
N PHE A 646 10.91 -14.29 -27.75
CA PHE A 646 9.63 -13.59 -27.84
C PHE A 646 9.79 -12.06 -27.90
N ARG A 647 10.72 -11.50 -27.13
CA ARG A 647 11.04 -10.06 -27.17
C ARG A 647 11.71 -9.64 -28.48
N ALA A 648 12.53 -10.52 -29.07
CA ALA A 648 13.21 -10.26 -30.34
C ALA A 648 12.28 -10.39 -31.56
N GLU A 649 11.28 -11.28 -31.49
CA GLU A 649 10.41 -11.65 -32.61
C GLU A 649 8.92 -11.50 -32.23
N PRO A 650 8.31 -10.30 -32.37
CA PRO A 650 6.92 -10.08 -31.96
C PRO A 650 5.89 -10.99 -32.66
N ALA A 651 6.13 -11.33 -33.92
CA ALA A 651 5.26 -12.26 -34.66
C ALA A 651 5.29 -13.69 -34.09
N LEU A 652 6.45 -14.13 -33.56
CA LEU A 652 6.59 -15.40 -32.86
C LEU A 652 5.75 -15.42 -31.59
N LEU A 653 5.81 -14.34 -30.80
CA LEU A 653 5.02 -14.20 -29.59
C LEU A 653 3.51 -14.21 -29.88
N ALA A 654 3.05 -13.38 -30.81
CA ALA A 654 1.63 -13.28 -31.17
C ALA A 654 1.06 -14.65 -31.60
N ARG A 655 1.79 -15.36 -32.48
CA ARG A 655 1.40 -16.70 -32.91
C ARG A 655 1.39 -17.71 -31.77
N PHE A 656 2.42 -17.70 -30.92
CA PHE A 656 2.51 -18.62 -29.80
C PHE A 656 1.34 -18.43 -28.82
N LEU A 657 1.06 -17.18 -28.42
CA LEU A 657 -0.05 -16.84 -27.52
C LEU A 657 -1.40 -17.19 -28.14
N GLY A 658 -1.63 -16.86 -29.41
CA GLY A 658 -2.88 -17.17 -30.11
C GLY A 658 -3.17 -18.68 -30.16
N LEU A 659 -2.18 -19.48 -30.57
CA LEU A 659 -2.33 -20.94 -30.65
C LEU A 659 -2.34 -21.63 -29.27
N ALA A 660 -1.85 -20.96 -28.22
CA ALA A 660 -1.98 -21.45 -26.85
C ALA A 660 -3.42 -21.37 -26.33
N VAL A 661 -4.29 -20.53 -26.90
CA VAL A 661 -5.71 -20.41 -26.51
C VAL A 661 -6.69 -20.74 -27.65
N CYS A 662 -6.20 -21.13 -28.82
CA CYS A 662 -6.98 -21.53 -29.98
C CYS A 662 -6.35 -22.77 -30.63
N ALA A 663 -7.13 -23.83 -30.83
CA ALA A 663 -6.64 -25.07 -31.44
C ALA A 663 -6.43 -24.95 -32.96
N LYS A 664 -7.10 -24.02 -33.63
CA LYS A 664 -7.06 -23.86 -35.08
C LYS A 664 -5.82 -23.12 -35.53
N ASP A 665 -5.03 -23.78 -36.38
CA ASP A 665 -3.83 -23.22 -36.98
C ASP A 665 -4.01 -23.00 -38.48
N ASP A 666 -4.93 -22.09 -38.83
CA ASP A 666 -5.17 -21.64 -40.19
C ASP A 666 -5.34 -20.11 -40.24
N ALA A 667 -5.25 -19.54 -41.45
CA ALA A 667 -5.26 -18.09 -41.64
C ALA A 667 -6.64 -17.46 -41.32
N ALA A 668 -7.74 -18.20 -41.42
CA ALA A 668 -9.07 -17.69 -41.13
C ALA A 668 -9.31 -17.55 -39.61
N ALA A 669 -8.73 -18.46 -38.81
CA ALA A 669 -8.80 -18.43 -37.35
C ALA A 669 -7.82 -17.45 -36.69
N ALA A 670 -6.82 -16.94 -37.42
CA ALA A 670 -5.76 -16.09 -36.85
C ALA A 670 -6.27 -14.80 -36.19
N GLY A 671 -7.30 -14.17 -36.76
CA GLY A 671 -7.93 -12.98 -36.19
C GLY A 671 -8.60 -13.27 -34.84
N GLU A 672 -9.39 -14.34 -34.77
CA GLU A 672 -10.02 -14.80 -33.53
C GLU A 672 -8.97 -15.19 -32.48
N ALA A 673 -7.97 -15.99 -32.87
CA ALA A 673 -6.91 -16.43 -31.96
C ALA A 673 -6.16 -15.24 -31.32
N SER A 674 -5.91 -14.18 -32.09
CA SER A 674 -5.34 -12.93 -31.58
C SER A 674 -6.26 -12.26 -30.55
N VAL A 675 -7.57 -12.20 -30.81
CA VAL A 675 -8.55 -11.63 -29.88
C VAL A 675 -8.62 -12.40 -28.57
N LEU A 676 -8.62 -13.73 -28.63
CA LEU A 676 -8.70 -14.58 -27.44
C LEU A 676 -7.47 -14.48 -26.55
N ALA A 677 -6.29 -14.25 -27.13
CA ALA A 677 -5.06 -14.06 -26.39
C ALA A 677 -5.10 -12.73 -25.62
N GLY A 678 -5.67 -12.72 -24.42
CA GLY A 678 -5.79 -11.49 -23.63
C GLY A 678 -5.81 -11.72 -22.12
N ARG A 679 -5.87 -10.60 -21.39
CA ARG A 679 -5.71 -10.54 -19.92
C ARG A 679 -6.53 -11.57 -19.16
N LEU A 680 -7.79 -11.78 -19.56
CA LEU A 680 -8.69 -12.72 -18.88
C LEU A 680 -8.28 -14.20 -19.05
N LEU A 681 -7.43 -14.52 -20.03
CA LEU A 681 -6.92 -15.87 -20.29
C LEU A 681 -5.44 -16.05 -19.88
N VAL A 682 -4.90 -15.17 -19.01
CA VAL A 682 -3.53 -15.32 -18.47
C VAL A 682 -3.34 -16.67 -17.77
N THR A 683 -4.32 -17.16 -17.01
CA THR A 683 -4.20 -18.46 -16.33
C THR A 683 -4.05 -19.64 -17.31
N PRO A 684 -4.91 -19.81 -18.33
CA PRO A 684 -4.67 -20.76 -19.43
C PRO A 684 -3.30 -20.61 -20.11
N LEU A 685 -2.84 -19.38 -20.34
CA LEU A 685 -1.52 -19.13 -20.96
C LEU A 685 -0.38 -19.61 -20.05
N ILE A 686 -0.43 -19.32 -18.75
CA ILE A 686 0.53 -19.82 -17.76
C ILE A 686 0.56 -21.35 -17.78
N ARG A 687 -0.60 -22.02 -17.85
CA ARG A 687 -0.72 -23.48 -17.96
C ARG A 687 -0.03 -24.02 -19.20
N ALA A 688 -0.36 -23.48 -20.36
CA ALA A 688 0.22 -23.90 -21.64
C ALA A 688 1.75 -23.78 -21.62
N CYS A 689 2.27 -22.64 -21.13
CA CYS A 689 3.70 -22.40 -21.00
C CYS A 689 4.36 -23.36 -20.01
N ALA A 690 3.80 -23.55 -18.81
CA ALA A 690 4.41 -24.38 -17.79
C ALA A 690 4.52 -25.86 -18.21
N VAL A 691 3.48 -26.40 -18.87
CA VAL A 691 3.50 -27.76 -19.42
C VAL A 691 4.51 -27.88 -20.55
N ALA A 692 4.53 -26.91 -21.48
CA ALA A 692 5.50 -26.90 -22.57
C ALA A 692 6.94 -26.83 -22.05
N LEU A 693 7.20 -26.06 -20.99
CA LEU A 693 8.51 -25.96 -20.33
C LEU A 693 8.90 -27.27 -19.64
N ALA A 694 7.98 -27.90 -18.89
CA ALA A 694 8.25 -29.17 -18.23
C ALA A 694 8.54 -30.29 -19.24
N VAL A 695 7.85 -30.30 -20.39
CA VAL A 695 8.16 -31.24 -21.48
C VAL A 695 9.50 -30.90 -22.15
N ALA A 696 9.82 -29.62 -22.32
CA ALA A 696 11.07 -29.18 -22.93
C ALA A 696 12.32 -29.53 -22.11
N THR A 697 12.21 -29.80 -20.79
CA THR A 697 13.35 -30.30 -19.99
C THR A 697 13.76 -31.72 -20.42
N ALA A 698 12.80 -32.55 -20.80
CA ALA A 698 13.04 -33.92 -21.29
C ALA A 698 13.27 -33.99 -22.79
N TRP A 699 12.48 -33.24 -23.55
CA TRP A 699 12.62 -33.09 -24.99
C TRP A 699 13.51 -31.89 -25.30
N GLN A 700 14.80 -32.03 -24.99
CA GLN A 700 15.81 -31.00 -25.27
C GLN A 700 15.70 -30.52 -26.73
N ALA A 701 16.00 -29.24 -26.94
CA ALA A 701 15.79 -28.51 -28.20
C ALA A 701 14.33 -28.35 -28.65
N THR A 702 13.37 -28.45 -27.72
CA THR A 702 11.99 -27.96 -27.94
C THR A 702 11.94 -26.45 -27.71
N ALA A 703 11.39 -25.70 -28.67
CA ALA A 703 11.31 -24.24 -28.58
C ALA A 703 10.09 -23.67 -29.33
N PRO A 704 9.71 -22.40 -29.10
CA PRO A 704 8.61 -21.77 -29.81
C PRO A 704 8.90 -21.67 -31.31
N ARG A 705 7.84 -21.86 -32.10
CA ARG A 705 7.87 -21.89 -33.57
C ARG A 705 6.92 -20.85 -34.17
N GLY A 706 7.44 -20.06 -35.11
CA GLY A 706 6.68 -19.02 -35.82
C GLY A 706 6.01 -19.49 -37.12
N ALA A 707 6.38 -20.66 -37.64
CA ALA A 707 5.88 -21.21 -38.90
C ALA A 707 4.84 -22.32 -38.68
N HIS A 708 3.88 -22.42 -39.60
CA HIS A 708 2.93 -23.55 -39.66
C HIS A 708 3.65 -24.88 -39.96
N PRO A 709 3.16 -26.04 -39.44
CA PRO A 709 2.11 -26.18 -38.43
C PRO A 709 2.63 -26.01 -36.98
N GLY A 710 1.74 -25.56 -36.09
CA GLY A 710 1.93 -25.51 -34.64
C GLY A 710 2.63 -24.25 -34.10
N ASN A 711 2.81 -24.22 -32.78
CA ASN A 711 3.53 -23.18 -32.02
C ASN A 711 4.80 -23.70 -31.33
N LEU A 712 5.12 -24.98 -31.48
CA LEU A 712 6.36 -25.59 -30.99
C LEU A 712 7.11 -26.30 -32.11
N GLY A 713 8.44 -26.29 -32.03
CA GLY A 713 9.33 -27.09 -32.87
C GLY A 713 10.32 -27.84 -31.99
N ARG A 714 10.71 -29.04 -32.41
CA ARG A 714 11.73 -29.84 -31.75
C ARG A 714 12.75 -30.34 -32.78
N ASP A 715 14.01 -30.08 -32.51
CA ASP A 715 15.13 -30.60 -33.30
C ASP A 715 15.84 -31.72 -32.54
N ALA A 716 15.61 -32.97 -32.92
CA ALA A 716 16.22 -34.13 -32.28
C ALA A 716 16.92 -35.02 -33.31
N ASN A 717 18.24 -35.22 -33.14
CA ASN A 717 19.06 -36.13 -33.97
C ASN A 717 18.90 -35.90 -35.49
N GLY A 718 18.81 -34.64 -35.92
CA GLY A 718 18.64 -34.27 -37.34
C GLY A 718 17.21 -34.43 -37.88
N THR A 719 16.25 -34.83 -37.05
CA THR A 719 14.82 -34.87 -37.40
C THR A 719 14.13 -33.65 -36.80
N HIS A 720 13.49 -32.86 -37.67
CA HIS A 720 12.70 -31.71 -37.26
C HIS A 720 11.24 -32.10 -37.09
N ARG A 721 10.67 -31.84 -35.90
CA ARG A 721 9.28 -32.15 -35.59
C ARG A 721 8.51 -30.90 -35.15
N THR A 722 7.21 -30.92 -35.42
CA THR A 722 6.28 -29.84 -35.12
C THR A 722 5.32 -30.23 -34.00
N GLY A 723 4.98 -29.25 -33.16
CA GLY A 723 4.15 -29.46 -32.00
C GLY A 723 3.17 -28.32 -31.74
N HIS A 724 2.11 -28.64 -31.01
CA HIS A 724 1.08 -27.69 -30.61
C HIS A 724 0.88 -27.75 -29.09
N THR A 725 1.10 -26.64 -28.37
CA THR A 725 0.63 -26.48 -26.98
C THR A 725 -0.67 -25.69 -26.99
N CYS A 726 -1.73 -26.26 -26.41
CA CYS A 726 -3.08 -25.69 -26.45
C CYS A 726 -3.77 -25.82 -25.09
N ALA A 727 -4.18 -24.69 -24.53
CA ALA A 727 -4.99 -24.54 -23.32
C ALA A 727 -6.37 -23.94 -23.62
N ALA A 728 -6.85 -24.07 -24.86
CA ALA A 728 -8.19 -23.65 -25.25
C ALA A 728 -9.24 -24.33 -24.34
N ALA A 729 -10.28 -23.60 -23.94
CA ALA A 729 -11.35 -24.19 -23.16
C ALA A 729 -12.27 -25.06 -24.04
N LEU A 730 -12.51 -24.59 -25.27
CA LEU A 730 -13.37 -25.23 -26.25
C LEU A 730 -12.61 -25.50 -27.55
N ILE A 731 -13.10 -26.43 -28.36
CA ILE A 731 -12.74 -26.60 -29.78
C ILE A 731 -14.05 -26.84 -30.52
N ASP A 732 -14.37 -25.98 -31.49
CA ASP A 732 -15.63 -26.03 -32.24
C ASP A 732 -16.88 -26.04 -31.33
N SER A 733 -16.85 -25.19 -30.29
CA SER A 733 -17.91 -25.00 -29.28
C SER A 733 -18.16 -26.20 -28.34
N GLU A 734 -17.29 -27.20 -28.38
CA GLU A 734 -17.33 -28.35 -27.46
C GLU A 734 -16.14 -28.31 -26.50
N GLU A 735 -16.30 -28.83 -25.28
CA GLU A 735 -15.21 -28.86 -24.30
C GLU A 735 -13.98 -29.57 -24.86
N MET A 736 -12.80 -28.95 -24.73
CA MET A 736 -11.54 -29.49 -25.26
C MET A 736 -11.28 -30.93 -24.78
N ALA A 737 -11.69 -31.25 -23.54
CA ALA A 737 -11.56 -32.58 -22.95
C ALA A 737 -12.27 -33.68 -23.75
N LEU A 738 -13.38 -33.33 -24.41
CA LEU A 738 -14.25 -34.26 -25.12
C LEU A 738 -13.83 -34.49 -26.56
N VAL A 739 -13.17 -33.50 -27.16
CA VAL A 739 -12.99 -33.44 -28.61
C VAL A 739 -11.53 -33.44 -29.06
N ALA A 740 -10.58 -33.18 -28.17
CA ALA A 740 -9.15 -33.11 -28.54
C ALA A 740 -8.64 -34.38 -29.24
N LEU A 741 -9.17 -35.56 -28.89
CA LEU A 741 -8.79 -36.85 -29.50
C LEU A 741 -9.27 -37.02 -30.95
N ARG A 742 -10.38 -36.36 -31.32
CA ARG A 742 -10.97 -36.43 -32.67
C ARG A 742 -10.68 -35.18 -33.50
N HIS A 743 -10.05 -34.17 -32.90
CA HIS A 743 -9.64 -32.97 -33.62
C HIS A 743 -8.50 -33.29 -34.59
N ALA A 744 -8.58 -32.74 -35.80
CA ALA A 744 -7.62 -32.99 -36.88
C ALA A 744 -6.36 -32.14 -36.70
N TRP A 745 -5.57 -32.42 -35.67
CA TRP A 745 -4.32 -31.70 -35.38
C TRP A 745 -3.35 -31.75 -36.58
N THR A 746 -2.67 -30.65 -36.90
CA THR A 746 -1.73 -30.61 -38.03
C THR A 746 -0.28 -30.93 -37.64
N THR A 747 0.00 -31.06 -36.35
CA THR A 747 1.33 -31.31 -35.78
C THR A 747 1.55 -32.77 -35.39
N GLU A 748 2.82 -33.16 -35.25
CA GLU A 748 3.21 -34.52 -34.86
C GLU A 748 3.00 -34.79 -33.36
N PHE A 749 3.12 -33.75 -32.52
CA PHE A 749 2.79 -33.84 -31.10
C PHE A 749 1.89 -32.71 -30.61
N VAL A 750 1.12 -32.98 -29.55
CA VAL A 750 0.19 -32.02 -28.93
C VAL A 750 0.35 -32.07 -27.41
N LEU A 751 0.49 -30.90 -26.78
CA LEU A 751 0.60 -30.73 -25.33
C LEU A 751 -0.68 -30.08 -24.81
N LEU A 752 -1.43 -30.80 -23.97
CA LEU A 752 -2.70 -30.33 -23.40
C LEU A 752 -2.59 -30.25 -21.88
N PRO A 753 -2.74 -29.07 -21.25
CA PRO A 753 -2.58 -28.89 -19.81
C PRO A 753 -3.79 -29.37 -18.99
N MET A 754 -4.49 -30.41 -19.45
CA MET A 754 -5.72 -30.92 -18.82
C MET A 754 -5.41 -31.95 -17.73
N GLN A 755 -6.11 -31.87 -16.61
CA GLN A 755 -5.87 -32.73 -15.43
C GLN A 755 -6.58 -34.10 -15.48
N SER A 756 -7.64 -34.26 -16.29
CA SER A 756 -8.37 -35.51 -16.49
C SER A 756 -9.34 -35.46 -17.69
N VAL A 757 -9.46 -36.56 -18.43
CA VAL A 757 -10.58 -36.82 -19.36
C VAL A 757 -11.73 -37.45 -18.56
N PRO A 758 -13.00 -37.01 -18.69
CA PRO A 758 -14.11 -37.57 -17.93
C PRO A 758 -14.30 -39.07 -18.16
N ALA A 759 -14.49 -39.85 -17.08
CA ALA A 759 -14.76 -41.29 -17.14
C ALA A 759 -16.06 -41.66 -17.91
N THR A 760 -16.96 -40.71 -18.12
CA THR A 760 -18.18 -40.91 -18.92
C THR A 760 -17.89 -41.11 -20.41
N LEU A 761 -16.79 -40.57 -20.94
CA LEU A 761 -16.29 -40.91 -22.27
C LEU A 761 -15.77 -42.34 -22.34
N ILE A 762 -15.24 -42.87 -21.23
CA ILE A 762 -14.84 -44.28 -21.07
C ILE A 762 -16.04 -45.22 -21.24
N VAL A 763 -17.25 -44.75 -20.91
CA VAL A 763 -18.48 -45.56 -21.00
C VAL A 763 -19.22 -45.33 -22.32
N ALA A 764 -19.26 -44.11 -22.84
CA ALA A 764 -19.97 -43.79 -24.09
C ALA A 764 -19.34 -44.44 -25.34
N ALA A 765 -18.00 -44.52 -25.41
CA ALA A 765 -17.32 -45.25 -26.48
C ALA A 765 -17.44 -46.78 -26.32
N ASN A 766 -17.75 -47.30 -25.13
CA ASN A 766 -18.11 -48.71 -24.93
C ASN A 766 -19.54 -49.04 -25.37
N SER A 767 -20.44 -48.07 -25.51
CA SER A 767 -21.85 -48.30 -25.92
C SER A 767 -22.13 -48.21 -27.43
N SER A 768 -21.22 -47.65 -28.24
CA SER A 768 -21.46 -47.42 -29.68
C SER A 768 -20.60 -48.27 -30.64
N LEU A 769 -20.01 -49.38 -30.16
CA LEU A 769 -19.14 -50.26 -30.97
C LEU A 769 -19.57 -51.73 -30.90
N ASN A 770 -20.83 -52.01 -31.22
CA ASN A 770 -21.27 -53.39 -31.54
C ASN A 770 -20.86 -53.84 -32.96
N LYS A 771 -19.92 -53.12 -33.61
CA LYS A 771 -19.15 -53.59 -34.76
C LYS A 771 -17.74 -53.01 -34.68
N SER A 772 -16.75 -53.90 -34.80
CA SER A 772 -15.29 -53.67 -34.81
C SER A 772 -14.67 -53.14 -33.51
N SER A 773 -13.87 -54.03 -32.92
CA SER A 773 -12.94 -53.90 -31.79
C SER A 773 -12.18 -52.57 -31.73
N GLY A 774 -12.33 -51.83 -30.62
CA GLY A 774 -11.57 -50.61 -30.34
C GLY A 774 -11.95 -49.98 -28.99
N GLY A 775 -11.36 -50.49 -27.90
CA GLY A 775 -11.46 -49.88 -26.57
C GLY A 775 -10.67 -48.57 -26.46
N ILE A 776 -10.98 -47.80 -25.41
CA ILE A 776 -10.53 -46.41 -25.22
C ILE A 776 -9.08 -46.34 -24.76
N LEU A 777 -8.33 -45.41 -25.35
CA LEU A 777 -6.88 -45.39 -25.31
C LEU A 777 -6.34 -44.31 -24.35
N LEU A 778 -5.57 -44.74 -23.33
CA LEU A 778 -4.85 -43.92 -22.35
C LEU A 778 -3.42 -43.60 -22.81
N LEU A 779 -2.75 -42.66 -22.11
CA LEU A 779 -1.41 -42.10 -22.35
C LEU A 779 -0.43 -43.06 -23.08
N GLY A 780 0.05 -42.64 -24.26
CA GLY A 780 1.00 -43.38 -25.10
C GLY A 780 0.39 -44.01 -26.36
N GLN A 781 -0.93 -44.06 -26.51
CA GLN A 781 -1.57 -44.58 -27.72
C GLN A 781 -1.72 -43.50 -28.81
N PRO A 782 -1.46 -43.81 -30.10
CA PRO A 782 -1.68 -42.87 -31.19
C PRO A 782 -3.15 -42.40 -31.23
N GLY A 783 -3.37 -41.11 -31.52
CA GLY A 783 -4.69 -40.66 -31.97
C GLY A 783 -5.12 -41.42 -33.24
N VAL A 784 -6.36 -41.22 -33.70
CA VAL A 784 -6.93 -41.87 -34.90
C VAL A 784 -6.00 -41.76 -36.14
N ASP A 785 -5.10 -40.76 -36.15
CA ASP A 785 -4.10 -40.49 -37.21
C ASP A 785 -2.62 -40.82 -36.87
N GLY A 786 -2.29 -41.45 -35.73
CA GLY A 786 -0.88 -41.73 -35.40
C GLY A 786 -0.11 -40.64 -34.64
N LYS A 787 -0.78 -39.61 -34.12
CA LYS A 787 -0.14 -38.43 -33.46
C LYS A 787 0.13 -38.66 -31.96
N LEU A 788 1.18 -38.02 -31.43
CA LEU A 788 1.57 -38.12 -30.02
C LEU A 788 0.90 -37.04 -29.16
N MET A 789 0.00 -37.43 -28.26
CA MET A 789 -0.69 -36.48 -27.37
C MET A 789 -0.24 -36.65 -25.92
N LEU A 790 0.17 -35.55 -25.30
CA LEU A 790 0.59 -35.50 -23.89
C LEU A 790 -0.39 -34.66 -23.07
N THR A 791 -0.79 -35.20 -21.92
CA THR A 791 -1.68 -34.54 -20.96
C THR A 791 -1.04 -34.50 -19.57
N VAL A 792 -1.52 -33.60 -18.70
CA VAL A 792 -1.04 -33.48 -17.30
C VAL A 792 -1.83 -34.45 -16.40
N ASP A 793 -1.75 -35.74 -16.74
CA ASP A 793 -2.45 -36.81 -16.02
C ASP A 793 -1.77 -37.15 -14.67
N ALA A 794 -2.30 -38.16 -13.98
CA ALA A 794 -1.74 -38.57 -12.69
C ALA A 794 -0.27 -39.05 -12.78
N ARG A 795 0.12 -39.69 -13.89
CA ARG A 795 1.49 -40.18 -14.10
C ARG A 795 2.44 -39.01 -14.32
N PHE A 796 2.06 -38.05 -15.16
CA PHE A 796 2.84 -36.84 -15.40
C PHE A 796 3.04 -36.05 -14.10
N ARG A 797 1.97 -35.82 -13.32
CA ARG A 797 2.04 -35.08 -12.05
C ARG A 797 2.93 -35.79 -11.03
N ALA A 798 2.80 -37.10 -10.89
CA ALA A 798 3.64 -37.89 -9.99
C ALA A 798 5.12 -37.81 -10.39
N ALA A 799 5.43 -37.97 -11.67
CA ALA A 799 6.80 -37.88 -12.17
C ALA A 799 7.39 -36.47 -11.98
N ALA A 800 6.64 -35.42 -12.36
CA ALA A 800 7.05 -34.03 -12.21
C ALA A 800 7.28 -33.63 -10.74
N GLN A 801 6.46 -34.15 -9.82
CA GLN A 801 6.60 -33.90 -8.38
C GLN A 801 7.79 -34.65 -7.77
N THR A 802 8.21 -35.77 -8.37
CA THR A 802 9.28 -36.62 -7.83
C THR A 802 10.66 -36.07 -8.17
N SER A 803 10.98 -35.90 -9.46
CA SER A 803 12.26 -35.33 -9.92
C SER A 803 12.22 -35.02 -11.42
N ALA A 804 13.22 -34.26 -11.91
CA ALA A 804 13.44 -34.09 -13.33
C ALA A 804 13.74 -35.42 -14.03
N ALA A 805 14.52 -36.31 -13.38
CA ALA A 805 14.91 -37.59 -13.95
C ALA A 805 13.72 -38.53 -14.19
N GLU A 806 12.77 -38.59 -13.25
CA GLU A 806 11.54 -39.38 -13.37
C GLU A 806 10.65 -38.85 -14.51
N LEU A 807 10.52 -37.53 -14.63
CA LEU A 807 9.76 -36.93 -15.74
C LEU A 807 10.41 -37.24 -17.10
N VAL A 808 11.75 -37.17 -17.18
CA VAL A 808 12.50 -37.54 -18.39
C VAL A 808 12.28 -39.01 -18.75
N ALA A 809 12.36 -39.91 -17.76
CA ALA A 809 12.15 -41.34 -17.97
C ALA A 809 10.73 -41.63 -18.49
N LEU A 810 9.71 -41.00 -17.89
CA LEU A 810 8.33 -41.11 -18.34
C LEU A 810 8.16 -40.65 -19.79
N LEU A 811 8.65 -39.45 -20.13
CA LEU A 811 8.48 -38.86 -21.46
C LEU A 811 9.27 -39.62 -22.55
N ARG A 812 10.45 -40.17 -22.23
CA ARG A 812 11.20 -41.04 -23.14
C ARG A 812 10.48 -42.36 -23.38
N GLY A 813 9.98 -43.00 -22.33
CA GLY A 813 9.21 -44.26 -22.47
C GLY A 813 7.96 -44.07 -23.34
N ILE A 814 7.23 -42.97 -23.15
CA ILE A 814 6.07 -42.63 -24.00
C ILE A 814 6.49 -42.47 -25.47
N GLU A 815 7.62 -41.80 -25.71
CA GLU A 815 8.15 -41.59 -27.05
C GLU A 815 8.55 -42.92 -27.73
N GLU A 816 9.33 -43.75 -27.02
CA GLU A 816 9.79 -45.06 -27.51
C GLU A 816 8.62 -46.01 -27.80
N ASP A 817 7.63 -46.07 -26.91
CA ASP A 817 6.44 -46.90 -27.09
C ASP A 817 5.58 -46.45 -28.28
N HIS A 818 5.51 -45.14 -28.52
CA HIS A 818 4.76 -44.56 -29.63
C HIS A 818 5.42 -44.90 -30.97
N PHE A 819 6.74 -44.70 -31.10
CA PHE A 819 7.46 -44.99 -32.33
C PHE A 819 7.59 -46.49 -32.60
N SER A 820 7.71 -47.32 -31.56
CA SER A 820 7.69 -48.78 -31.72
C SER A 820 6.36 -49.26 -32.31
N ARG A 821 5.25 -48.68 -31.86
CA ARG A 821 3.91 -48.98 -32.41
C ARG A 821 3.71 -48.45 -33.83
N LEU A 822 4.20 -47.25 -34.12
CA LEU A 822 4.14 -46.68 -35.46
C LEU A 822 4.91 -47.55 -36.47
N LYS A 823 6.10 -48.03 -36.06
CA LYS A 823 6.92 -48.94 -36.85
C LYS A 823 6.22 -50.29 -37.08
N ALA A 824 5.63 -50.88 -36.03
CA ALA A 824 4.86 -52.12 -36.16
C ALA A 824 3.63 -51.97 -37.09
N ALA A 825 2.92 -50.84 -37.02
CA ALA A 825 1.79 -50.55 -37.90
C ALA A 825 2.19 -50.38 -39.37
N ILE A 826 3.39 -49.84 -39.64
CA ILE A 826 3.97 -49.74 -40.98
C ILE A 826 4.42 -51.12 -41.49
N GLU A 827 4.98 -51.96 -40.62
CA GLU A 827 5.42 -53.32 -40.95
C GLU A 827 4.24 -54.29 -41.20
N ASP A 828 3.14 -54.17 -40.46
CA ASP A 828 1.89 -54.94 -40.68
C ASP A 828 1.06 -54.43 -41.88
N GLY A 829 1.18 -53.15 -42.24
CA GLY A 829 0.52 -52.55 -43.41
C GLY A 829 1.25 -52.79 -44.75
N GLY A 830 2.42 -53.43 -44.74
CA GLY A 830 3.31 -53.62 -45.88
C GLY A 830 3.18 -54.95 -46.64
N GLY A 831 2.15 -55.76 -46.37
CA GLY A 831 1.83 -56.95 -47.17
C GLY A 831 0.90 -56.60 -48.35
N PRO A 832 1.15 -57.07 -49.58
CA PRO A 832 0.34 -56.69 -50.73
C PRO A 832 -1.09 -57.26 -50.64
N GLN A 833 -2.09 -56.38 -50.65
CA GLN A 833 -3.38 -56.56 -51.34
C GLN A 833 -3.87 -55.25 -51.93
#